data_AF-A0AA38VJ22-F1
#
_entry.id   AF-A0AA38VJ22-F1
#
_cell.length_a   1.000
_cell.length_b   1.000
_cell.length_c   1.000
_cell.angle_alpha   90.00
_cell.angle_beta   90.00
_cell.angle_gamma   90.00
#
_symmetry.space_group_name_H-M   'P 1'
#
loop_
_entity.id
_entity.type
_entity.pdbx_description
1 polymer ?
#
loop_
_entity_poly.entity_id
_entity_poly.type
_entity_poly.pdbx_seq_one_letter_code
_entity_poly.pdbx_strand_id
1 'polypeptide(L)'
;MSTSKNAGQPKGFQFITSVSSVQRDSETRRRVRAHARRLPAKQDVACGQGPPPPSGQPSLSQKELVSRFRVKTYVRPGGKAKGKGSSGRDGMNADDYLEQILEFLGNDSLREYAWRTTPIFRLRDLPGFQALPVRITPREEVLIRAYDACVRHNACSLHPEGGEWFEYIKSDGITLHAFLATIASLHNALYLREDLATVSYHRAHSIRLINERLNTELRSSHNVVSDQLLVSVSMMANTETILGCYEAAAAHMGGLRRIIEMRGGAAKGLAHNPHLGRAVSWVDMVYATAWDEPLAFGLVPDISHALETSDRITTKSAVASATGPFVVLDPEILASLEQLRAIVEMLNKMDFADLAQRERVADAIYAFEYNHRRLEEGIPPLSRYRAFTAAASAASSGSSLEGAPAMMPFSVRDEQPWDTGSQRIDLSDVIKYSAHVFLHIVVRRHPAGAGTHRLLCERLWTALEPAVWALYTAPPPTSRDLPMGSSSGQTGLDAVDPELFLAELPSFSFVSEPPSQTQGSITLGTSSPRNIHEAVVLWALFVGSCSRCRKVPDMWRHVPGAAEVFSAAHARPVGGNGGLATGGEEDLRSMFVVTLKTVCEMWGLTSMEALRIVLREVMWVDGWCEEVLEPIWKEMGIIAI
;
A
#
# COMPACT_ATOMS: atom_id res chain seq x y z
N MET A 1 50.34 -41.32 15.90
CA MET A 1 50.21 -39.92 15.44
C MET A 1 48.82 -39.77 14.82
N SER A 2 47.87 -39.22 15.56
CA SER A 2 46.50 -38.95 15.14
C SER A 2 46.24 -37.46 15.33
N THR A 3 46.07 -36.73 14.23
CA THR A 3 45.69 -35.31 14.24
C THR A 3 44.19 -35.21 13.98
N SER A 4 43.42 -35.20 15.08
CA SER A 4 42.01 -34.82 15.07
C SER A 4 41.90 -33.34 14.66
N LYS A 5 41.32 -33.09 13.49
CA LYS A 5 40.97 -31.76 13.02
C LYS A 5 39.80 -31.25 13.85
N ASN A 6 40.01 -30.11 14.51
CA ASN A 6 38.94 -29.29 15.09
C ASN A 6 37.88 -28.99 14.02
N ALA A 7 36.74 -29.69 14.10
CA ALA A 7 35.53 -29.29 13.42
C ALA A 7 35.11 -27.94 14.01
N GLY A 8 35.15 -26.89 13.19
CA GLY A 8 34.74 -25.55 13.59
C GLY A 8 33.31 -25.59 14.14
N GLN A 9 33.11 -25.04 15.34
CA GLN A 9 31.76 -24.81 15.86
C GLN A 9 30.94 -24.04 14.83
N PRO A 10 29.67 -24.44 14.56
CA PRO A 10 28.82 -23.69 13.66
C PRO A 10 28.67 -22.26 14.20
N LYS A 11 29.00 -21.27 13.36
CA LYS A 11 28.77 -19.85 13.69
C LYS A 11 27.29 -19.70 14.08
N GLY A 12 27.03 -19.25 15.31
CA GLY A 12 25.67 -19.05 15.81
C GLY A 12 24.86 -18.16 14.88
N PHE A 13 23.57 -18.46 14.74
CA PHE A 13 22.64 -17.64 13.97
C PHE A 13 22.51 -16.27 14.64
N GLN A 14 23.01 -15.22 14.00
CA GLN A 14 22.85 -13.86 14.49
C GLN A 14 22.19 -13.04 13.39
N PHE A 15 20.95 -12.60 13.63
CA PHE A 15 20.33 -11.58 12.78
C PHE A 15 21.13 -10.29 12.93
N ILE A 16 21.21 -9.51 11.84
CA ILE A 16 21.81 -8.18 11.89
C ILE A 16 21.02 -7.36 12.92
N THR A 17 21.68 -7.03 14.03
CA THR A 17 21.13 -6.11 15.02
C THR A 17 20.89 -4.76 14.34
N SER A 18 19.79 -4.07 14.63
CA SER A 18 19.45 -2.72 14.13
C SER A 18 20.49 -1.62 14.43
N VAL A 19 21.65 -1.99 14.95
CA VAL A 19 22.68 -1.12 15.54
C VAL A 19 23.83 -0.88 14.57
N SER A 20 23.95 -1.65 13.48
CA SER A 20 25.05 -1.51 12.51
C SER A 20 24.71 -0.77 11.21
N SER A 21 23.45 -0.76 10.75
CA SER A 21 23.05 -0.14 9.47
C SER A 21 22.50 1.29 9.60
N VAL A 22 21.88 1.64 10.74
CA VAL A 22 21.41 3.02 10.96
C VAL A 22 22.58 3.86 11.48
N GLN A 23 23.00 4.88 10.73
CA GLN A 23 23.90 5.93 11.25
C GLN A 23 23.41 6.30 12.65
N ARG A 24 24.30 6.24 13.64
CA ARG A 24 23.95 6.38 15.07
C ARG A 24 23.37 7.77 15.35
N ASP A 25 22.08 7.94 15.12
CA ASP A 25 21.40 9.17 15.48
C ASP A 25 21.28 9.23 17.00
N SER A 26 22.07 10.12 17.58
CA SER A 26 22.10 10.38 19.01
C SER A 26 20.73 10.85 19.54
N GLU A 27 19.92 11.47 18.67
CA GLU A 27 18.59 11.98 19.00
C GLU A 27 17.58 10.85 19.15
N THR A 28 17.56 9.87 18.25
CA THR A 28 16.72 8.66 18.39
C THR A 28 17.01 7.92 19.70
N ARG A 29 18.29 7.74 20.06
CA ARG A 29 18.67 7.12 21.36
C ARG A 29 18.22 7.96 22.56
N ARG A 30 18.24 9.28 22.44
CA ARG A 30 17.76 10.20 23.48
C ARG A 30 16.24 10.07 23.63
N ARG A 31 15.50 9.99 22.52
CA ARG A 31 14.04 9.81 22.49
C ARG A 31 13.60 8.48 23.09
N VAL A 32 14.25 7.37 22.73
CA VAL A 32 13.95 6.04 23.32
C VAL A 32 14.20 6.04 24.83
N ARG A 33 15.34 6.59 25.29
CA ARG A 33 15.63 6.70 26.73
C ARG A 33 14.66 7.62 27.46
N ALA A 34 14.26 8.73 26.84
CA ALA A 34 13.26 9.63 27.39
C ALA A 34 11.89 8.95 27.50
N HIS A 35 11.49 8.18 26.48
CA HIS A 35 10.26 7.40 26.48
C HIS A 35 10.28 6.32 27.57
N ALA A 36 11.35 5.53 27.65
CA ALA A 36 11.51 4.51 28.69
C ALA A 36 11.48 5.09 30.12
N ARG A 37 11.99 6.32 30.32
CA ARG A 37 11.93 7.03 31.62
C ARG A 37 10.55 7.58 31.95
N ARG A 38 9.67 7.77 30.97
CA ARG A 38 8.29 8.25 31.17
C ARG A 38 7.33 7.13 31.58
N LEU A 39 7.72 5.87 31.40
CA LEU A 39 6.96 4.74 31.90
C LEU A 39 7.14 4.68 33.43
N PRO A 40 6.04 4.67 34.21
CA PRO A 40 6.14 4.61 35.66
C PRO A 40 6.77 3.27 36.07
N ALA A 41 7.96 3.34 36.68
CA ALA A 41 8.61 2.22 37.35
C ALA A 41 7.82 1.85 38.62
N LYS A 42 6.68 1.18 38.43
CA LYS A 42 6.00 0.41 39.47
C LYS A 42 6.08 -1.05 39.05
N GLN A 43 7.17 -1.68 39.44
CA GLN A 43 7.30 -3.13 39.49
C GLN A 43 7.41 -3.43 40.98
N ASP A 44 6.27 -3.74 41.60
CA ASP A 44 6.24 -4.03 43.03
C ASP A 44 6.85 -5.39 43.33
N VAL A 45 7.64 -5.35 44.38
CA VAL A 45 8.14 -6.41 45.23
C VAL A 45 6.99 -7.35 45.61
N ALA A 46 7.09 -8.62 45.21
CA ALA A 46 6.41 -9.73 45.87
C ALA A 46 7.13 -11.05 45.57
N CYS A 47 8.24 -11.32 46.26
CA CYS A 47 8.61 -12.68 46.66
C CYS A 47 9.75 -12.67 47.70
N GLY A 48 9.49 -13.22 48.88
CA GLY A 48 10.45 -13.97 49.69
C GLY A 48 11.60 -13.22 50.38
N GLN A 49 11.51 -13.08 51.70
CA GLN A 49 12.65 -12.81 52.57
C GLN A 49 13.61 -14.02 52.60
N GLY A 50 14.92 -13.75 52.44
CA GLY A 50 16.00 -14.72 52.69
C GLY A 50 17.19 -14.01 53.36
N PRO A 51 17.97 -14.70 54.23
CA PRO A 51 18.93 -14.08 55.14
C PRO A 51 20.27 -13.70 54.48
N PRO A 52 21.07 -12.81 55.10
CA PRO A 52 22.25 -12.22 54.47
C PRO A 52 23.49 -13.15 54.56
N PRO A 53 24.41 -13.11 53.57
CA PRO A 53 25.66 -13.86 53.63
C PRO A 53 26.80 -13.04 54.28
N PRO A 54 27.82 -13.72 54.84
CA PRO A 54 28.92 -13.09 55.55
C PRO A 54 30.05 -12.62 54.62
N SER A 55 30.79 -11.63 55.11
CA SER A 55 31.92 -10.95 54.48
C SER A 55 33.24 -11.71 54.59
N GLY A 56 33.98 -11.82 53.49
CA GLY A 56 35.41 -12.20 53.48
C GLY A 56 35.97 -12.33 52.06
N GLN A 57 36.80 -11.37 51.62
CA GLN A 57 37.57 -11.44 50.37
C GLN A 57 38.85 -12.26 50.53
N PRO A 58 39.44 -12.73 49.42
CA PRO A 58 40.70 -12.12 48.99
C PRO A 58 40.77 -11.76 47.50
N SER A 59 41.72 -10.86 47.21
CA SER A 59 41.99 -10.17 45.94
C SER A 59 42.52 -11.06 44.82
N LEU A 60 41.97 -10.89 43.61
CA LEU A 60 42.49 -11.45 42.35
C LEU A 60 42.81 -10.34 41.33
N SER A 61 43.73 -10.66 40.42
CA SER A 61 44.61 -9.77 39.66
C SER A 61 43.99 -9.14 38.39
N GLN A 62 44.72 -8.17 37.84
CA GLN A 62 44.35 -7.20 36.80
C GLN A 62 44.00 -7.77 35.40
N LYS A 63 43.69 -9.06 35.27
CA LYS A 63 43.28 -9.71 34.00
C LYS A 63 41.78 -10.07 33.89
N GLU A 64 40.94 -9.70 34.86
CA GLU A 64 39.47 -9.90 34.81
C GLU A 64 38.65 -8.60 34.58
N LEU A 65 39.25 -7.57 33.98
CA LEU A 65 38.60 -6.28 33.69
C LEU A 65 37.83 -6.24 32.36
N VAL A 66 36.95 -7.23 32.11
CA VAL A 66 35.89 -7.13 31.09
C VAL A 66 34.58 -7.70 31.64
N SER A 67 33.85 -6.88 32.38
CA SER A 67 32.38 -6.79 32.41
C SER A 67 31.91 -6.15 33.73
N ARG A 68 30.74 -5.50 33.66
CA ARG A 68 29.92 -4.88 34.74
C ARG A 68 29.98 -3.35 34.78
N PHE A 69 29.01 -2.76 34.07
CA PHE A 69 28.45 -1.45 34.41
C PHE A 69 27.89 -1.49 35.84
N ARG A 70 28.60 -0.91 36.80
CA ARG A 70 28.04 -0.51 38.10
C ARG A 70 27.65 0.97 38.01
N VAL A 71 26.35 1.23 38.10
CA VAL A 71 25.78 2.57 38.29
C VAL A 71 26.21 3.05 39.68
N LYS A 72 27.03 4.12 39.75
CA LYS A 72 27.27 4.85 40.99
C LYS A 72 26.01 5.65 41.34
N THR A 73 25.39 5.33 42.47
CA THR A 73 24.43 6.18 43.17
C THR A 73 25.12 7.48 43.58
N TYR A 74 24.65 8.60 43.03
CA TYR A 74 25.09 9.93 43.43
C TYR A 74 24.23 10.40 44.61
N VAL A 75 24.88 10.69 45.73
CA VAL A 75 24.29 11.36 46.89
C VAL A 75 24.14 12.85 46.56
N ARG A 76 22.95 13.40 46.80
CA ARG A 76 22.60 14.82 46.59
C ARG A 76 23.14 15.68 47.74
N PRO A 77 23.79 16.82 47.48
CA PRO A 77 23.72 17.96 48.38
C PRO A 77 22.54 18.85 47.98
N GLY A 78 21.76 19.26 48.98
CA GLY A 78 20.60 20.12 48.81
C GLY A 78 20.97 21.48 48.21
N GLY A 79 20.23 21.87 47.18
CA GLY A 79 20.21 23.22 46.64
C GLY A 79 18.77 23.61 46.34
N LYS A 80 18.25 24.59 47.08
CA LYS A 80 16.94 25.21 46.82
C LYS A 80 17.02 25.99 45.51
N ALA A 81 16.22 25.62 44.51
CA ALA A 81 16.05 26.41 43.29
C ALA A 81 14.56 26.73 43.07
N LYS A 82 14.28 28.04 43.04
CA LYS A 82 12.99 28.67 42.71
C LYS A 82 12.48 28.19 41.35
N GLY A 83 11.26 27.64 41.32
CA GLY A 83 10.58 27.30 40.08
C GLY A 83 10.10 28.56 39.34
N LYS A 84 10.47 28.66 38.05
CA LYS A 84 9.67 29.36 37.04
C LYS A 84 8.97 28.27 36.23
N GLY A 85 7.64 28.26 36.29
CA GLY A 85 6.82 27.30 35.57
C GLY A 85 6.86 27.55 34.06
N SER A 86 7.09 26.48 33.30
CA SER A 86 6.71 26.38 31.89
C SER A 86 5.60 25.31 31.81
N SER A 87 4.36 25.74 32.00
CA SER A 87 3.18 24.98 31.59
C SER A 87 2.97 25.18 30.09
N GLY A 88 2.69 24.12 29.34
CA GLY A 88 2.26 24.25 27.95
C GLY A 88 2.76 23.16 27.01
N ARG A 89 2.63 21.89 27.39
CA ARG A 89 2.37 20.81 26.44
C ARG A 89 1.40 19.87 27.12
N ASP A 90 0.13 20.24 27.06
CA ASP A 90 -0.96 19.36 27.47
C ASP A 90 -0.86 18.08 26.64
N GLY A 91 -0.74 16.96 27.34
CA GLY A 91 -0.89 15.65 26.73
C GLY A 91 -2.34 15.53 26.27
N MET A 92 -2.52 15.53 24.96
CA MET A 92 -3.81 15.29 24.32
C MET A 92 -4.44 14.02 24.90
N ASN A 93 -5.69 14.09 25.35
CA ASN A 93 -6.38 12.94 25.93
C ASN A 93 -6.62 11.88 24.82
N ALA A 94 -6.71 10.61 25.19
CA ALA A 94 -7.01 9.52 24.26
C ALA A 94 -8.34 9.73 23.53
N ASP A 95 -9.31 10.39 24.19
CA ASP A 95 -10.61 10.74 23.59
C ASP A 95 -10.47 11.81 22.50
N ASP A 96 -9.69 12.88 22.74
CA ASP A 96 -9.41 13.93 21.74
C ASP A 96 -8.65 13.35 20.53
N TYR A 97 -7.78 12.37 20.78
CA TYR A 97 -7.05 11.66 19.74
C TYR A 97 -7.96 10.76 18.90
N LEU A 98 -8.92 10.09 19.55
CA LEU A 98 -9.90 9.26 18.88
C LEU A 98 -10.84 10.11 18.02
N GLU A 99 -11.28 11.28 18.50
CA GLU A 99 -12.09 12.21 17.72
C GLU A 99 -11.33 12.72 16.48
N GLN A 100 -10.02 13.00 16.55
CA GLN A 100 -9.24 13.32 15.35
C GLN A 100 -9.15 12.16 14.34
N ILE A 101 -9.09 10.92 14.82
CA ILE A 101 -9.14 9.75 13.94
C ILE A 101 -10.52 9.67 13.28
N LEU A 102 -11.60 9.85 14.06
CA LEU A 102 -12.98 9.74 13.60
C LEU A 102 -13.37 10.86 12.64
N GLU A 103 -12.92 12.10 12.89
CA GLU A 103 -13.13 13.26 12.03
C GLU A 103 -12.44 13.08 10.67
N PHE A 104 -11.27 12.43 10.64
CA PHE A 104 -10.58 12.09 9.39
C PHE A 104 -11.20 10.88 8.66
N LEU A 105 -11.79 9.92 9.40
CA LEU A 105 -12.49 8.77 8.82
C LEU A 105 -13.83 9.12 8.16
N GLY A 106 -14.30 10.37 8.28
CA GLY A 106 -15.24 11.02 7.36
C GLY A 106 -16.66 10.42 7.26
N ASN A 107 -16.97 9.35 7.98
CA ASN A 107 -18.17 8.55 7.69
C ASN A 107 -18.96 8.22 8.97
N ASP A 108 -20.17 8.76 9.08
CA ASP A 108 -21.09 8.50 10.19
C ASP A 108 -21.49 7.01 10.28
N SER A 109 -21.41 6.25 9.18
CA SER A 109 -21.70 4.80 9.19
C SER A 109 -20.55 3.94 9.73
N LEU A 110 -19.29 4.29 9.42
CA LEU A 110 -18.11 3.68 10.05
C LEU A 110 -17.96 4.15 11.49
N ARG A 111 -18.36 5.39 11.79
CA ARG A 111 -18.48 5.91 13.16
C ARG A 111 -19.48 5.05 13.91
N GLU A 112 -20.73 4.97 13.47
CA GLU A 112 -21.80 4.21 14.11
C GLU A 112 -21.49 2.70 14.21
N TYR A 113 -20.84 2.10 13.21
CA TYR A 113 -20.44 0.69 13.27
C TYR A 113 -19.21 0.46 14.16
N ALA A 114 -18.17 1.31 14.10
CA ALA A 114 -17.05 1.26 15.04
C ALA A 114 -17.52 1.47 16.49
N TRP A 115 -18.53 2.30 16.71
CA TRP A 115 -19.21 2.45 18.00
C TRP A 115 -20.03 1.21 18.42
N ARG A 116 -20.67 0.52 17.47
CA ARG A 116 -21.55 -0.65 17.74
C ARG A 116 -20.81 -1.98 17.87
N THR A 117 -19.71 -2.20 17.14
CA THR A 117 -18.99 -3.50 17.15
C THR A 117 -17.75 -3.55 18.02
N THR A 118 -17.20 -2.40 18.39
CA THR A 118 -16.22 -2.33 19.48
C THR A 118 -16.96 -1.81 20.70
N PRO A 119 -17.55 -2.69 21.54
CA PRO A 119 -18.12 -2.22 22.79
C PRO A 119 -17.06 -1.39 23.51
N ILE A 120 -17.49 -0.26 24.09
CA ILE A 120 -16.69 0.63 24.94
C ILE A 120 -16.36 -0.11 26.24
N PHE A 121 -15.64 -1.21 26.13
CA PHE A 121 -14.76 -1.65 27.17
C PHE A 121 -13.45 -0.94 26.86
N ARG A 122 -12.82 -0.31 27.87
CA ARG A 122 -11.38 -0.09 27.76
C ARG A 122 -10.81 -1.49 27.49
N LEU A 123 -9.85 -1.64 26.58
CA LEU A 123 -9.29 -2.96 26.32
C LEU A 123 -8.87 -3.63 27.65
N ARG A 124 -8.42 -2.83 28.61
CA ARG A 124 -8.12 -3.20 30.01
C ARG A 124 -9.25 -3.85 30.81
N ASP A 125 -10.50 -3.55 30.47
CA ASP A 125 -11.70 -4.02 31.15
C ASP A 125 -12.22 -5.33 30.53
N LEU A 126 -11.69 -5.73 29.36
CA LEU A 126 -11.96 -7.04 28.78
C LEU A 126 -11.21 -8.13 29.57
N PRO A 127 -11.88 -9.22 29.99
CA PRO A 127 -11.22 -10.37 30.58
C PRO A 127 -10.10 -10.88 29.67
N GLY A 128 -8.85 -10.84 30.15
CA GLY A 128 -7.67 -11.29 29.39
C GLY A 128 -6.64 -10.20 29.02
N PHE A 129 -7.01 -8.92 29.03
CA PHE A 129 -6.04 -7.83 28.77
C PHE A 129 -5.08 -7.55 29.93
N GLN A 130 -5.48 -7.90 31.16
CA GLN A 130 -4.57 -7.84 32.32
C GLN A 130 -3.50 -8.94 32.31
N ALA A 131 -3.66 -9.97 31.46
CA ALA A 131 -2.75 -11.10 31.33
C ALA A 131 -1.82 -11.00 30.10
N LEU A 132 -1.76 -9.84 29.43
CA LEU A 132 -0.91 -9.67 28.27
C LEU A 132 0.58 -9.77 28.64
N PRO A 133 1.42 -10.40 27.78
CA PRO A 133 2.85 -10.50 28.01
C PRO A 133 3.57 -9.14 27.94
N VAL A 134 2.91 -8.12 27.38
CA VAL A 134 3.38 -6.73 27.29
C VAL A 134 2.35 -5.81 27.91
N ARG A 135 2.82 -4.87 28.75
CA ARG A 135 1.95 -3.86 29.36
C ARG A 135 1.50 -2.86 28.30
N ILE A 136 0.21 -2.88 27.97
CA ILE A 136 -0.37 -1.97 26.98
C ILE A 136 -0.61 -0.56 27.56
N THR A 137 -0.01 0.44 26.94
CA THR A 137 -0.24 1.86 27.25
C THR A 137 -1.50 2.40 26.55
N PRO A 138 -2.12 3.51 27.01
CA PRO A 138 -3.28 4.09 26.31
C PRO A 138 -2.98 4.42 24.84
N ARG A 139 -1.73 4.77 24.55
CA ARG A 139 -1.26 5.01 23.18
C ARG A 139 -1.29 3.74 22.32
N GLU A 140 -0.85 2.62 22.87
CA GLU A 140 -0.90 1.32 22.19
C GLU A 140 -2.35 0.84 22.01
N GLU A 141 -3.25 1.11 22.97
CA GLU A 141 -4.68 0.82 22.81
C GLU A 141 -5.27 1.56 21.61
N VAL A 142 -4.91 2.82 21.43
CA VAL A 142 -5.32 3.62 20.27
C VAL A 142 -4.76 3.04 18.97
N LEU A 143 -3.51 2.56 18.97
CA LEU A 143 -2.93 1.90 17.79
C LEU A 143 -3.65 0.60 17.43
N ILE A 144 -4.01 -0.21 18.42
CA ILE A 144 -4.78 -1.45 18.22
C ILE A 144 -6.17 -1.12 17.66
N ARG A 145 -6.87 -0.12 18.23
CA ARG A 145 -8.16 0.34 17.70
C ARG A 145 -8.04 0.91 16.29
N ALA A 146 -6.99 1.68 16.02
CA ALA A 146 -6.73 2.24 14.70
C ALA A 146 -6.44 1.13 13.69
N TYR A 147 -5.75 0.05 14.09
CA TYR A 147 -5.59 -1.15 13.27
C TYR A 147 -6.96 -1.78 12.97
N ASP A 148 -7.77 -2.08 13.98
CA ASP A 148 -9.09 -2.69 13.76
C ASP A 148 -10.03 -1.84 12.90
N ALA A 149 -9.93 -0.51 13.01
CA ALA A 149 -10.75 0.43 12.24
C ALA A 149 -10.23 0.67 10.81
N CYS A 150 -8.95 1.04 10.66
CA CYS A 150 -8.38 1.46 9.38
C CYS A 150 -7.92 0.28 8.53
N VAL A 151 -7.53 -0.82 9.18
CA VAL A 151 -6.90 -1.96 8.55
C VAL A 151 -7.93 -3.06 8.33
N ARG A 152 -9.22 -2.89 8.63
CA ARG A 152 -10.26 -3.93 8.49
C ARG A 152 -10.27 -4.63 7.12
N HIS A 153 -10.09 -3.89 6.03
CA HIS A 153 -10.00 -4.46 4.67
C HIS A 153 -8.72 -5.30 4.50
N ASN A 154 -7.58 -4.78 4.95
CA ASN A 154 -6.31 -5.51 4.97
C ASN A 154 -6.32 -6.66 5.99
N ALA A 155 -7.10 -6.57 7.07
CA ALA A 155 -7.28 -7.60 8.07
C ALA A 155 -8.10 -8.74 7.50
N CYS A 156 -9.01 -8.48 6.54
CA CYS A 156 -9.58 -9.55 5.72
C CYS A 156 -8.48 -10.25 4.92
N SER A 157 -7.55 -9.50 4.31
CA SER A 157 -6.44 -10.09 3.53
C SER A 157 -5.43 -10.88 4.37
N LEU A 158 -5.12 -10.40 5.58
CA LEU A 158 -4.07 -10.99 6.41
C LEU A 158 -4.61 -12.07 7.35
N HIS A 159 -5.81 -11.86 7.88
CA HIS A 159 -6.40 -12.63 8.97
C HIS A 159 -7.92 -12.81 8.79
N PRO A 160 -8.35 -13.45 7.69
CA PRO A 160 -9.77 -13.60 7.37
C PRO A 160 -10.57 -14.37 8.43
N GLU A 161 -9.92 -15.20 9.23
CA GLU A 161 -10.52 -16.10 10.23
C GLU A 161 -11.12 -15.34 11.43
N GLY A 162 -10.82 -14.04 11.57
CA GLY A 162 -11.39 -13.19 12.61
C GLY A 162 -10.58 -13.18 13.92
N GLY A 163 -11.28 -13.15 15.05
CA GLY A 163 -10.72 -12.79 16.38
C GLY A 163 -9.55 -13.65 16.87
N GLU A 164 -9.27 -14.77 16.21
CA GLU A 164 -8.14 -15.66 16.52
C GLU A 164 -6.78 -15.01 16.28
N TRP A 165 -6.66 -14.07 15.33
CA TRP A 165 -5.36 -13.48 15.03
C TRP A 165 -4.80 -12.62 16.16
N PHE A 166 -5.64 -11.77 16.75
CA PHE A 166 -5.18 -10.96 17.88
C PHE A 166 -4.88 -11.85 19.09
N GLU A 167 -5.69 -12.88 19.33
CA GLU A 167 -5.41 -13.89 20.36
C GLU A 167 -4.07 -14.62 20.11
N TYR A 168 -3.79 -14.95 18.86
CA TYR A 168 -2.52 -15.54 18.42
C TYR A 168 -1.35 -14.59 18.70
N ILE A 169 -1.45 -13.31 18.33
CA ILE A 169 -0.41 -12.31 18.63
C ILE A 169 -0.22 -12.17 20.14
N LYS A 170 -1.32 -12.06 20.90
CA LYS A 170 -1.28 -11.78 22.34
C LYS A 170 -0.66 -12.93 23.13
N SER A 171 -0.70 -14.15 22.59
CA SER A 171 -0.13 -15.35 23.22
C SER A 171 1.40 -15.27 23.39
N ASP A 172 2.08 -14.39 22.64
CA ASP A 172 3.53 -14.32 22.61
C ASP A 172 4.04 -12.87 22.68
N GLY A 173 4.87 -12.57 23.68
CA GLY A 173 5.39 -11.22 23.89
C GLY A 173 6.26 -10.68 22.75
N ILE A 174 6.98 -11.55 22.05
CA ILE A 174 7.82 -11.17 20.90
C ILE A 174 6.94 -10.72 19.75
N THR A 175 5.93 -11.53 19.45
CA THR A 175 4.95 -11.29 18.39
C THR A 175 4.15 -10.03 18.68
N LEU A 176 3.71 -9.83 19.92
CA LEU A 176 3.00 -8.62 20.33
C LEU A 176 3.85 -7.35 20.18
N HIS A 177 5.13 -7.38 20.58
CA HIS A 177 6.02 -6.24 20.30
C HIS A 177 6.21 -6.01 18.80
N ALA A 178 6.42 -7.06 17.99
CA ALA A 178 6.62 -6.90 16.55
C ALA A 178 5.37 -6.34 15.86
N PHE A 179 4.20 -6.84 16.23
CA PHE A 179 2.91 -6.33 15.77
C PHE A 179 2.71 -4.84 16.13
N LEU A 180 2.95 -4.45 17.39
CA LEU A 180 2.85 -3.06 17.82
C LEU A 180 3.80 -2.12 17.06
N ALA A 181 5.00 -2.59 16.71
CA ALA A 181 5.94 -1.84 15.86
C ALA A 181 5.40 -1.65 14.43
N THR A 182 4.85 -2.71 13.83
CA THR A 182 4.27 -2.67 12.49
C THR A 182 3.08 -1.73 12.43
N ILE A 183 2.10 -1.86 13.33
CA ILE A 183 0.90 -1.01 13.31
C ILE A 183 1.22 0.45 13.65
N ALA A 184 2.20 0.70 14.52
CA ALA A 184 2.68 2.06 14.78
C ALA A 184 3.31 2.67 13.52
N SER A 185 4.05 1.88 12.74
CA SER A 185 4.66 2.31 11.48
C SER A 185 3.60 2.58 10.41
N LEU A 186 2.61 1.70 10.26
CA LEU A 186 1.46 1.90 9.36
C LEU A 186 0.68 3.15 9.74
N HIS A 187 0.34 3.31 11.02
CA HIS A 187 -0.36 4.48 11.53
C HIS A 187 0.44 5.77 11.22
N ASN A 188 1.75 5.78 11.48
CA ASN A 188 2.58 6.94 11.16
C ASN A 188 2.58 7.25 9.66
N ALA A 189 2.66 6.24 8.80
CA ALA A 189 2.61 6.43 7.36
C ALA A 189 1.22 6.92 6.88
N LEU A 190 0.13 6.44 7.49
CA LEU A 190 -1.24 6.84 7.14
C LEU A 190 -1.50 8.32 7.45
N TYR A 191 -1.07 8.74 8.64
CA TYR A 191 -1.31 10.10 9.14
C TYR A 191 -0.13 11.05 8.91
N LEU A 192 0.87 10.64 8.12
CA LEU A 192 2.09 11.40 7.83
C LEU A 192 2.77 11.93 9.10
N ARG A 193 2.79 11.10 10.15
CA ARG A 193 3.36 11.43 11.47
C ARG A 193 4.80 10.93 11.58
N GLU A 194 5.63 11.71 12.25
CA GLU A 194 7.03 11.37 12.52
C GLU A 194 7.23 10.78 13.94
N ASP A 195 6.20 10.16 14.53
CA ASP A 195 6.32 9.56 15.87
C ASP A 195 7.10 8.25 15.86
N LEU A 196 8.41 8.34 15.79
CA LEU A 196 9.26 7.15 15.83
C LEU A 196 9.45 6.58 17.23
N ALA A 197 8.96 7.24 18.29
CA ALA A 197 9.22 6.80 19.66
C ALA A 197 8.57 5.44 19.98
N THR A 198 7.28 5.29 19.62
CA THR A 198 6.52 4.06 19.84
C THR A 198 7.08 2.94 18.96
N VAL A 199 7.26 3.22 17.67
CA VAL A 199 7.87 2.31 16.70
C VAL A 199 9.22 1.82 17.22
N SER A 200 10.14 2.73 17.56
CA SER A 200 11.49 2.39 18.01
C SER A 200 11.51 1.57 19.29
N TYR A 201 10.61 1.85 20.23
CA TYR A 201 10.52 1.11 21.49
C TYR A 201 10.16 -0.36 21.25
N HIS A 202 9.06 -0.60 20.54
CA HIS A 202 8.58 -1.96 20.26
C HIS A 202 9.55 -2.70 19.32
N ARG A 203 10.01 -2.04 18.24
CA ARG A 203 11.02 -2.55 17.31
C ARG A 203 12.27 -3.05 18.03
N ALA A 204 12.84 -2.24 18.93
CA ALA A 204 14.05 -2.62 19.66
C ALA A 204 13.82 -3.80 20.62
N HIS A 205 12.65 -3.87 21.26
CA HIS A 205 12.30 -4.99 22.14
C HIS A 205 12.10 -6.28 21.35
N SER A 206 11.38 -6.23 20.23
CA SER A 206 11.21 -7.39 19.34
C SER A 206 12.54 -7.96 18.89
N ILE A 207 13.44 -7.11 18.37
CA ILE A 207 14.76 -7.56 17.90
C ILE A 207 15.57 -8.23 19.02
N ARG A 208 15.55 -7.67 20.23
CA ARG A 208 16.23 -8.26 21.38
C ARG A 208 15.68 -9.65 21.70
N LEU A 209 14.36 -9.76 21.83
CA LEU A 209 13.69 -11.00 22.20
C LEU A 209 13.80 -12.08 21.10
N ILE A 210 13.68 -11.70 19.82
CA ILE A 210 13.90 -12.59 18.67
C ILE A 210 15.29 -13.22 18.76
N ASN A 211 16.33 -12.41 18.98
CA ASN A 211 17.69 -12.91 19.10
C ASN A 211 17.89 -13.83 20.32
N GLU A 212 17.28 -13.50 21.47
CA GLU A 212 17.31 -14.35 22.66
C GLU A 212 16.64 -15.72 22.40
N ARG A 213 15.47 -15.73 21.76
CA ARG A 213 14.72 -16.95 21.46
C ARG A 213 15.40 -17.81 20.40
N LEU A 214 15.93 -17.24 19.32
CA LEU A 214 16.68 -17.98 18.31
C LEU A 214 17.91 -18.67 18.88
N ASN A 215 18.65 -17.99 19.76
CA ASN A 215 19.78 -18.59 20.45
C ASN A 215 19.38 -19.77 21.35
N THR A 216 18.13 -19.81 21.81
CA THR A 216 17.61 -20.90 22.64
C THR A 216 17.11 -22.04 21.76
N GLU A 217 16.23 -21.75 20.79
CA GLU A 217 15.61 -22.75 19.91
C GLU A 217 16.63 -23.43 18.99
N LEU A 218 17.60 -22.70 18.43
CA LEU A 218 18.59 -23.28 17.51
C LEU A 218 19.72 -24.04 18.20
N ARG A 219 19.92 -23.89 19.51
CA ARG A 219 20.95 -24.64 20.26
C ARG A 219 20.50 -26.06 20.62
N SER A 220 19.21 -26.25 20.79
CA SER A 220 18.60 -27.57 20.94
C SER A 220 18.54 -28.25 19.58
N SER A 221 19.26 -29.36 19.41
CA SER A 221 19.32 -30.17 18.18
C SER A 221 17.96 -30.71 17.69
N HIS A 222 16.90 -30.55 18.48
CA HIS A 222 15.56 -31.07 18.22
C HIS A 222 14.48 -29.99 18.08
N ASN A 223 14.77 -28.70 18.33
CA ASN A 223 13.72 -27.68 18.28
C ASN A 223 13.64 -27.06 16.88
N VAL A 224 12.48 -27.24 16.25
CA VAL A 224 12.06 -26.46 15.10
C VAL A 224 11.75 -25.05 15.57
N VAL A 225 12.20 -24.04 14.82
CA VAL A 225 11.87 -22.63 15.12
C VAL A 225 10.35 -22.46 15.18
N SER A 226 9.84 -21.78 16.20
CA SER A 226 8.40 -21.62 16.44
C SER A 226 7.69 -20.71 15.42
N ASP A 227 6.40 -20.95 15.16
CA ASP A 227 5.59 -20.13 14.23
C ASP A 227 5.53 -18.66 14.66
N GLN A 228 5.40 -18.41 15.96
CA GLN A 228 5.39 -17.05 16.53
C GLN A 228 6.67 -16.30 16.20
N LEU A 229 7.81 -17.00 16.16
CA LEU A 229 9.09 -16.38 15.83
C LEU A 229 9.18 -16.04 14.35
N LEU A 230 8.66 -16.88 13.44
CA LEU A 230 8.58 -16.52 12.01
C LEU A 230 7.66 -15.32 11.79
N VAL A 231 6.46 -15.32 12.40
CA VAL A 231 5.53 -14.17 12.32
C VAL A 231 6.19 -12.90 12.85
N SER A 232 6.90 -12.99 13.98
CA SER A 232 7.65 -11.85 14.54
C SER A 232 8.69 -11.32 13.56
N VAL A 233 9.47 -12.19 12.91
CA VAL A 233 10.48 -11.78 11.91
C VAL A 233 9.81 -11.17 10.67
N SER A 234 8.69 -11.72 10.19
CA SER A 234 7.91 -11.16 9.08
C SER A 234 7.39 -9.76 9.42
N MET A 235 6.84 -9.56 10.61
CA MET A 235 6.37 -8.24 11.08
C MET A 235 7.52 -7.23 11.17
N MET A 236 8.70 -7.68 11.61
CA MET A 236 9.88 -6.82 11.65
C MET A 236 10.35 -6.41 10.26
N ALA A 237 10.43 -7.35 9.30
CA ALA A 237 10.74 -7.02 7.91
C ALA A 237 9.74 -5.99 7.35
N ASN A 238 8.43 -6.19 7.56
CA ASN A 238 7.40 -5.22 7.18
C ASN A 238 7.60 -3.84 7.82
N THR A 239 7.91 -3.79 9.12
CA THR A 239 8.22 -2.54 9.82
C THR A 239 9.38 -1.82 9.11
N GLU A 240 10.48 -2.52 8.81
CA GLU A 240 11.61 -1.92 8.11
C GLU A 240 11.24 -1.46 6.68
N THR A 241 10.37 -2.20 5.98
CA THR A 241 9.86 -1.80 4.67
C THR A 241 9.05 -0.54 4.69
N ILE A 242 8.10 -0.43 5.63
CA ILE A 242 7.27 0.76 5.80
C ILE A 242 8.14 1.98 6.15
N LEU A 243 9.21 1.77 6.94
CA LEU A 243 10.18 2.81 7.29
C LEU A 243 11.20 3.11 6.17
N GLY A 244 11.17 2.39 5.05
CA GLY A 244 12.10 2.57 3.93
C GLY A 244 13.54 2.12 4.23
N CYS A 245 13.75 1.25 5.22
CA CYS A 245 15.07 0.77 5.64
C CYS A 245 15.47 -0.53 4.92
N TYR A 246 15.88 -0.43 3.65
CA TYR A 246 16.23 -1.58 2.80
C TYR A 246 17.18 -2.58 3.47
N GLU A 247 18.34 -2.15 3.96
CA GLU A 247 19.35 -3.07 4.53
C GLU A 247 18.81 -3.87 5.71
N ALA A 248 17.98 -3.25 6.56
CA ALA A 248 17.39 -3.91 7.71
C ALA A 248 16.30 -4.89 7.30
N ALA A 249 15.45 -4.51 6.34
CA ALA A 249 14.44 -5.38 5.78
C ALA A 249 15.05 -6.59 5.08
N ALA A 250 16.10 -6.37 4.27
CA ALA A 250 16.83 -7.42 3.56
C ALA A 250 17.46 -8.42 4.54
N ALA A 251 18.00 -7.94 5.66
CA ALA A 251 18.53 -8.79 6.72
C ALA A 251 17.43 -9.68 7.35
N HIS A 252 16.26 -9.12 7.62
CA HIS A 252 15.12 -9.87 8.15
C HIS A 252 14.59 -10.89 7.13
N MET A 253 14.45 -10.51 5.86
CA MET A 253 14.05 -11.41 4.77
C MET A 253 15.03 -12.55 4.55
N GLY A 254 16.34 -12.28 4.57
CA GLY A 254 17.38 -13.31 4.45
C GLY A 254 17.33 -14.30 5.61
N GLY A 255 17.09 -13.83 6.83
CA GLY A 255 16.93 -14.71 7.98
C GLY A 255 15.60 -15.48 7.97
N LEU A 256 14.50 -14.86 7.54
CA LEU A 256 13.20 -15.51 7.35
C LEU A 256 13.31 -16.65 6.33
N ARG A 257 13.96 -16.40 5.19
CA ARG A 257 14.21 -17.41 4.16
C ARG A 257 14.92 -18.63 4.72
N ARG A 258 16.01 -18.40 5.45
CA ARG A 258 16.78 -19.49 6.05
C ARG A 258 16.00 -20.27 7.10
N ILE A 259 15.14 -19.62 7.88
CA ILE A 259 14.26 -20.31 8.84
C ILE A 259 13.23 -21.19 8.12
N ILE A 260 12.62 -20.69 7.05
CA ILE A 260 11.65 -21.44 6.25
C ILE A 260 12.32 -22.63 5.52
N GLU A 261 13.53 -22.44 4.99
CA GLU A 261 14.32 -23.53 4.41
C GLU A 261 14.60 -24.64 5.43
N MET A 262 14.95 -24.28 6.67
CA MET A 262 15.15 -25.25 7.77
C MET A 262 13.86 -26.02 8.11
N ARG A 263 12.68 -25.47 7.80
CA ARG A 263 11.38 -26.14 7.94
C ARG A 263 10.96 -26.97 6.72
N GLY A 264 11.84 -27.11 5.72
CA GLY A 264 11.58 -27.86 4.51
C GLY A 264 11.02 -27.03 3.35
N GLY A 265 11.21 -25.70 3.38
CA GLY A 265 10.79 -24.77 2.33
C GLY A 265 9.37 -24.22 2.54
N ALA A 266 8.96 -23.26 1.71
CA ALA A 266 7.69 -22.55 1.89
C ALA A 266 6.46 -23.49 1.82
N ALA A 267 6.42 -24.38 0.83
CA ALA A 267 5.30 -25.31 0.64
C ALA A 267 5.08 -26.25 1.84
N LYS A 268 6.14 -26.69 2.53
CA LYS A 268 6.02 -27.59 3.68
C LYS A 268 6.00 -26.85 5.01
N GLY A 269 6.81 -25.80 5.13
CA GLY A 269 7.06 -25.07 6.38
C GLY A 269 5.98 -24.06 6.77
N LEU A 270 5.07 -23.75 5.85
CA LEU A 270 3.96 -22.81 6.05
C LEU A 270 2.56 -23.47 5.98
N ALA A 271 2.44 -24.69 5.42
CA ALA A 271 1.15 -25.33 5.15
C ALA A 271 0.31 -25.64 6.40
N HIS A 272 0.94 -25.86 7.56
CA HIS A 272 0.21 -26.25 8.78
C HIS A 272 -0.44 -25.06 9.51
N ASN A 273 -0.15 -23.82 9.10
CA ASN A 273 -0.66 -22.62 9.76
C ASN A 273 -0.93 -21.50 8.74
N PRO A 274 -2.20 -21.29 8.35
CA PRO A 274 -2.57 -20.26 7.38
C PRO A 274 -2.16 -18.84 7.80
N HIS A 275 -2.24 -18.50 9.09
CA HIS A 275 -1.81 -17.18 9.58
C HIS A 275 -0.31 -16.93 9.33
N LEU A 276 0.51 -17.97 9.51
CA LEU A 276 1.93 -17.91 9.21
C LEU A 276 2.16 -17.74 7.70
N GLY A 277 1.45 -18.52 6.87
CA GLY A 277 1.49 -18.39 5.41
C GLY A 277 1.16 -16.97 4.94
N ARG A 278 0.06 -16.38 5.44
CA ARG A 278 -0.37 -15.02 5.11
C ARG A 278 0.59 -13.95 5.62
N ALA A 279 1.13 -14.09 6.83
CA ALA A 279 2.10 -13.13 7.36
C ALA A 279 3.43 -13.13 6.56
N VAL A 280 3.90 -14.32 6.16
CA VAL A 280 5.10 -14.47 5.33
C VAL A 280 4.87 -13.96 3.92
N SER A 281 3.74 -14.31 3.31
CA SER A 281 3.43 -13.87 1.95
C SER A 281 3.25 -12.36 1.85
N TRP A 282 2.59 -11.76 2.84
CA TRP A 282 2.42 -10.31 2.91
C TRP A 282 3.76 -9.58 2.94
N VAL A 283 4.67 -9.99 3.84
CA VAL A 283 5.98 -9.33 3.93
C VAL A 283 6.80 -9.51 2.66
N ASP A 284 6.70 -10.67 2.01
CA ASP A 284 7.43 -10.93 0.77
C ASP A 284 6.97 -10.02 -0.36
N MET A 285 5.65 -9.86 -0.55
CA MET A 285 5.13 -8.93 -1.55
C MET A 285 5.47 -7.48 -1.25
N VAL A 286 5.30 -7.05 0.00
CA VAL A 286 5.58 -5.67 0.39
C VAL A 286 7.07 -5.36 0.21
N TYR A 287 7.94 -6.31 0.56
CA TYR A 287 9.38 -6.22 0.31
C TYR A 287 9.69 -6.16 -1.18
N ALA A 288 9.25 -7.15 -1.96
CA ALA A 288 9.44 -7.22 -3.41
C ALA A 288 8.99 -5.93 -4.10
N THR A 289 7.83 -5.42 -3.70
CA THR A 289 7.26 -4.17 -4.23
C THR A 289 8.11 -2.95 -3.92
N ALA A 290 8.51 -2.78 -2.66
CA ALA A 290 9.18 -1.59 -2.21
C ALA A 290 10.55 -1.38 -2.88
N TRP A 291 11.20 -2.47 -3.26
CA TRP A 291 12.59 -2.46 -3.71
C TRP A 291 12.83 -3.10 -5.06
N ASP A 292 11.77 -3.46 -5.79
CA ASP A 292 11.88 -4.13 -7.09
C ASP A 292 12.68 -5.43 -7.03
N GLU A 293 12.51 -6.16 -5.94
CA GLU A 293 13.16 -7.45 -5.73
C GLU A 293 12.19 -8.56 -6.17
N PRO A 294 12.69 -9.70 -6.68
CA PRO A 294 11.85 -10.84 -6.96
C PRO A 294 11.25 -11.39 -5.65
N LEU A 295 10.11 -12.06 -5.75
CA LEU A 295 9.52 -12.75 -4.61
C LEU A 295 10.52 -13.76 -4.03
N ALA A 296 10.76 -13.70 -2.71
CA ALA A 296 11.66 -14.60 -2.03
C ALA A 296 11.07 -16.01 -1.86
N PHE A 297 9.74 -16.12 -1.88
CA PHE A 297 9.00 -17.34 -1.69
C PHE A 297 8.07 -17.62 -2.88
N GLY A 298 7.93 -18.91 -3.21
CA GLY A 298 6.96 -19.34 -4.21
C GLY A 298 5.52 -19.25 -3.68
N LEU A 299 4.56 -19.48 -4.59
CA LEU A 299 3.14 -19.52 -4.27
C LEU A 299 2.85 -20.53 -3.14
N VAL A 300 2.05 -20.12 -2.16
CA VAL A 300 1.51 -20.97 -1.10
C VAL A 300 0.13 -21.46 -1.55
N PRO A 301 -0.03 -22.72 -1.99
CA PRO A 301 -1.27 -23.17 -2.65
C PRO A 301 -2.50 -23.09 -1.74
N ASP A 302 -2.33 -23.36 -0.44
CA ASP A 302 -3.43 -23.46 0.53
C ASP A 302 -4.14 -22.14 0.82
N ILE A 303 -3.54 -21.01 0.44
CA ILE A 303 -4.13 -19.66 0.60
C ILE A 303 -4.26 -18.95 -0.75
N SER A 304 -4.21 -19.69 -1.86
CA SER A 304 -4.20 -19.15 -3.23
C SER A 304 -5.41 -19.62 -4.02
N HIS A 305 -6.53 -18.94 -3.82
CA HIS A 305 -7.79 -19.22 -4.52
C HIS A 305 -8.27 -17.99 -5.27
N ALA A 306 -8.30 -18.08 -6.60
CA ALA A 306 -8.88 -17.04 -7.44
C ALA A 306 -10.41 -17.05 -7.34
N LEU A 307 -11.03 -15.86 -7.38
CA LEU A 307 -12.46 -15.71 -7.61
C LEU A 307 -12.79 -15.96 -9.08
N GLU A 308 -14.02 -16.42 -9.34
CA GLU A 308 -14.56 -16.49 -10.70
C GLU A 308 -14.58 -15.10 -11.35
N THR A 309 -14.09 -15.02 -12.58
CA THR A 309 -13.98 -13.78 -13.34
C THR A 309 -15.04 -13.70 -14.44
N SER A 310 -15.34 -12.46 -14.83
CA SER A 310 -16.08 -12.14 -16.06
C SER A 310 -15.08 -11.83 -17.18
N ASP A 311 -15.51 -11.91 -18.44
CA ASP A 311 -14.73 -11.47 -19.61
C ASP A 311 -15.12 -10.07 -20.10
N ARG A 312 -15.72 -9.24 -19.23
CA ARG A 312 -16.29 -7.93 -19.59
C ARG A 312 -15.25 -6.96 -20.13
N ILE A 313 -14.18 -6.70 -19.39
CA ILE A 313 -13.07 -5.82 -19.78
C ILE A 313 -12.35 -6.42 -20.98
N THR A 314 -12.09 -7.74 -20.99
CA THR A 314 -11.42 -8.41 -22.12
C THR A 314 -12.21 -8.21 -23.42
N THR A 315 -13.52 -8.45 -23.38
CA THR A 315 -14.42 -8.26 -24.54
C THR A 315 -14.47 -6.80 -24.97
N LYS A 316 -14.64 -5.86 -24.02
CA LYS A 316 -14.64 -4.41 -24.33
C LYS A 316 -13.30 -3.95 -24.90
N SER A 317 -12.18 -4.49 -24.42
CA SER A 317 -10.83 -4.16 -24.88
C SER A 317 -10.60 -4.62 -26.32
N ALA A 318 -11.09 -5.81 -26.68
CA ALA A 318 -11.02 -6.31 -28.05
C ALA A 318 -11.78 -5.41 -29.04
N VAL A 319 -12.97 -4.95 -28.66
CA VAL A 319 -13.78 -4.00 -29.46
C VAL A 319 -13.09 -2.63 -29.56
N ALA A 320 -12.60 -2.10 -28.45
CA ALA A 320 -11.92 -0.81 -28.41
C ALA A 320 -10.63 -0.79 -29.24
N SER A 321 -9.88 -1.90 -29.21
CA SER A 321 -8.67 -2.08 -30.00
C SER A 321 -8.93 -2.01 -31.50
N ALA A 322 -10.16 -2.20 -31.99
CA ALA A 322 -10.45 -2.07 -33.42
C ALA A 322 -10.50 -0.61 -33.90
N THR A 323 -10.84 0.33 -33.01
CA THR A 323 -11.26 1.70 -33.40
C THR A 323 -10.43 2.81 -32.76
N GLY A 324 -9.75 2.53 -31.65
CA GLY A 324 -9.00 3.52 -30.88
C GLY A 324 -7.51 3.62 -31.22
N PRO A 325 -6.86 4.71 -30.75
CA PRO A 325 -5.41 4.84 -30.78
C PRO A 325 -4.72 3.97 -29.72
N PHE A 326 -5.49 3.41 -28.78
CA PHE A 326 -5.01 2.58 -27.68
C PHE A 326 -5.31 1.10 -27.93
N VAL A 327 -4.47 0.24 -27.37
CA VAL A 327 -4.63 -1.22 -27.40
C VAL A 327 -4.08 -1.80 -26.10
N VAL A 328 -4.50 -3.01 -25.74
CA VAL A 328 -3.81 -3.80 -24.71
C VAL A 328 -3.30 -5.07 -25.40
N LEU A 329 -1.97 -5.20 -25.51
CA LEU A 329 -1.36 -6.34 -26.19
C LEU A 329 -1.23 -7.57 -25.30
N ASP A 330 -1.12 -7.39 -23.98
CA ASP A 330 -0.89 -8.47 -23.04
C ASP A 330 -2.22 -9.04 -22.50
N PRO A 331 -2.63 -10.26 -22.90
CA PRO A 331 -3.86 -10.88 -22.41
C PRO A 331 -3.77 -11.30 -20.94
N GLU A 332 -2.57 -11.59 -20.41
CA GLU A 332 -2.41 -11.95 -19.00
C GLU A 332 -2.70 -10.73 -18.11
N ILE A 333 -2.41 -9.52 -18.60
CA ILE A 333 -2.75 -8.27 -17.90
C ILE A 333 -4.25 -8.01 -17.89
N LEU A 334 -4.97 -8.31 -18.98
CA LEU A 334 -6.43 -8.23 -18.99
C LEU A 334 -7.06 -9.23 -18.02
N ALA A 335 -6.57 -10.48 -18.02
CA ALA A 335 -7.03 -11.50 -17.07
C ALA A 335 -6.74 -11.09 -15.60
N SER A 336 -5.57 -10.51 -15.35
CA SER A 336 -5.22 -9.94 -14.04
C SER A 336 -6.19 -8.82 -13.65
N LEU A 337 -6.54 -7.93 -14.59
CA LEU A 337 -7.48 -6.84 -14.34
C LEU A 337 -8.89 -7.33 -14.01
N GLU A 338 -9.37 -8.37 -14.69
CA GLU A 338 -10.66 -9.03 -14.38
C GLU A 338 -10.64 -9.67 -12.98
N GLN A 339 -9.52 -10.27 -12.59
CA GLN A 339 -9.36 -10.82 -11.25
C GLN A 339 -9.47 -9.73 -10.17
N LEU A 340 -8.80 -8.58 -10.37
CA LEU A 340 -8.89 -7.45 -9.45
C LEU A 340 -10.32 -6.89 -9.39
N ARG A 341 -10.99 -6.81 -10.53
CA ARG A 341 -12.40 -6.40 -10.60
C ARG A 341 -13.30 -7.36 -9.81
N ALA A 342 -13.12 -8.67 -9.94
CA ALA A 342 -13.89 -9.66 -9.18
C ALA A 342 -13.68 -9.50 -7.66
N ILE A 343 -12.44 -9.21 -7.24
CA ILE A 343 -12.14 -8.88 -5.83
C ILE A 343 -12.90 -7.63 -5.38
N VAL A 344 -12.89 -6.57 -6.17
CA VAL A 344 -13.60 -5.31 -5.88
C VAL A 344 -15.12 -5.51 -5.80
N GLU A 345 -15.70 -6.26 -6.74
CA GLU A 345 -17.13 -6.55 -6.75
C GLU A 345 -17.55 -7.40 -5.55
N MET A 346 -16.71 -8.35 -5.12
CA MET A 346 -16.93 -9.09 -3.88
C MET A 346 -16.83 -8.17 -2.67
N LEU A 347 -15.81 -7.32 -2.57
CA LEU A 347 -15.64 -6.37 -1.46
C LEU A 347 -16.85 -5.43 -1.29
N ASN A 348 -17.43 -4.94 -2.38
CA ASN A 348 -18.60 -4.04 -2.32
C ASN A 348 -19.87 -4.74 -1.81
N LYS A 349 -19.97 -6.07 -1.95
CA LYS A 349 -21.16 -6.86 -1.59
C LYS A 349 -20.98 -7.73 -0.35
N MET A 350 -19.73 -7.87 0.13
CA MET A 350 -19.36 -8.80 1.17
C MET A 350 -19.98 -8.42 2.52
N ASP A 351 -20.47 -9.43 3.24
CA ASP A 351 -20.73 -9.29 4.66
C ASP A 351 -19.44 -9.54 5.44
N PHE A 352 -18.89 -8.51 6.08
CA PHE A 352 -17.67 -8.62 6.88
C PHE A 352 -17.84 -9.50 8.13
N ALA A 353 -19.06 -9.89 8.51
CA ALA A 353 -19.29 -10.88 9.55
C ALA A 353 -19.10 -12.33 9.04
N ASP A 354 -19.20 -12.56 7.72
CA ASP A 354 -19.01 -13.87 7.10
C ASP A 354 -17.52 -14.19 6.91
N LEU A 355 -16.98 -15.03 7.78
CA LEU A 355 -15.58 -15.45 7.76
C LEU A 355 -15.20 -16.18 6.46
N ALA A 356 -16.12 -16.94 5.85
CA ALA A 356 -15.84 -17.69 4.63
C ALA A 356 -15.76 -16.76 3.41
N GLN A 357 -16.54 -15.68 3.38
CA GLN A 357 -16.37 -14.64 2.36
C GLN A 357 -15.03 -13.91 2.53
N ARG A 358 -14.67 -13.56 3.77
CA ARG A 358 -13.38 -12.92 4.06
C ARG A 358 -12.20 -13.77 3.61
N GLU A 359 -12.24 -15.07 3.88
CA GLU A 359 -11.19 -16.01 3.49
C GLU A 359 -11.05 -16.10 1.97
N ARG A 360 -12.16 -16.28 1.25
CA ARG A 360 -12.14 -16.29 -0.23
C ARG A 360 -11.57 -15.00 -0.82
N VAL A 361 -11.93 -13.84 -0.26
CA VAL A 361 -11.37 -12.56 -0.70
C VAL A 361 -9.89 -12.45 -0.38
N ALA A 362 -9.46 -12.90 0.80
CA ALA A 362 -8.06 -12.89 1.21
C ALA A 362 -7.19 -13.72 0.26
N ASP A 363 -7.64 -14.93 -0.06
CA ASP A 363 -6.92 -15.86 -0.91
C ASP A 363 -6.87 -15.36 -2.35
N ALA A 364 -7.94 -14.68 -2.81
CA ALA A 364 -7.96 -14.05 -4.12
C ALA A 364 -7.03 -12.85 -4.22
N ILE A 365 -6.94 -12.04 -3.16
CA ILE A 365 -5.97 -10.95 -3.06
C ILE A 365 -4.54 -11.49 -3.11
N TYR A 366 -4.26 -12.58 -2.38
CA TYR A 366 -2.97 -13.26 -2.42
C TYR A 366 -2.63 -13.77 -3.83
N ALA A 367 -3.53 -14.52 -4.44
CA ALA A 367 -3.34 -15.08 -5.77
C ALA A 367 -3.16 -14.00 -6.84
N PHE A 368 -3.99 -12.94 -6.79
CA PHE A 368 -3.86 -11.78 -7.67
C PHE A 368 -2.47 -11.16 -7.54
N GLU A 369 -2.05 -10.79 -6.34
CA GLU A 369 -0.79 -10.05 -6.14
C GLU A 369 0.43 -10.88 -6.51
N TYR A 370 0.42 -12.18 -6.20
CA TYR A 370 1.49 -13.10 -6.61
C TYR A 370 1.61 -13.18 -8.14
N ASN A 371 0.48 -13.44 -8.82
CA ASN A 371 0.47 -13.54 -10.28
C ASN A 371 0.84 -12.21 -10.93
N HIS A 372 0.32 -11.10 -10.39
CA HIS A 372 0.61 -9.77 -10.89
C HIS A 372 2.09 -9.40 -10.73
N ARG A 373 2.71 -9.73 -9.59
CA ARG A 373 4.15 -9.58 -9.38
C ARG A 373 4.97 -10.36 -10.41
N ARG A 374 4.55 -11.58 -10.73
CA ARG A 374 5.20 -12.40 -11.76
C ARG A 374 5.17 -11.74 -13.16
N LEU A 375 4.10 -10.98 -13.47
CA LEU A 375 4.00 -10.21 -14.72
C LEU A 375 4.96 -9.01 -14.76
N GLU A 376 5.45 -8.55 -13.61
CA GLU A 376 6.47 -7.50 -13.51
C GLU A 376 7.89 -8.05 -13.66
N GLU A 377 8.17 -9.26 -13.16
CA GLU A 377 9.51 -9.89 -13.17
C GLU A 377 10.05 -10.18 -14.59
N GLY A 378 9.20 -10.20 -15.62
CA GLY A 378 9.59 -10.42 -17.01
C GLY A 378 10.17 -9.21 -17.75
N ILE A 379 10.19 -8.03 -17.12
CA ILE A 379 10.58 -6.76 -17.78
C ILE A 379 11.93 -6.28 -17.24
N PRO A 380 12.93 -6.02 -18.10
CA PRO A 380 14.19 -5.46 -17.67
C PRO A 380 13.97 -4.10 -16.95
N PRO A 381 14.57 -3.89 -15.78
CA PRO A 381 14.29 -2.75 -14.92
C PRO A 381 14.67 -1.45 -15.60
N LEU A 382 13.71 -0.56 -15.92
CA LEU A 382 13.86 0.83 -16.44
C LEU A 382 14.85 1.05 -17.60
N SER A 383 15.54 0.01 -18.06
CA SER A 383 16.69 0.07 -18.96
C SER A 383 16.24 0.17 -20.40
N ARG A 384 15.11 -0.45 -20.74
CA ARG A 384 14.40 -0.21 -22.01
C ARG A 384 13.94 1.25 -22.12
N TYR A 385 13.48 1.85 -21.03
CA TYR A 385 13.07 3.27 -21.04
C TYR A 385 14.24 4.25 -21.04
N ARG A 386 15.34 3.93 -20.33
CA ARG A 386 16.61 4.68 -20.42
C ARG A 386 17.18 4.65 -21.84
N ALA A 387 17.09 3.51 -22.53
CA ALA A 387 17.47 3.42 -23.94
C ALA A 387 16.55 4.30 -24.81
N PHE A 388 15.24 4.28 -24.58
CA PHE A 388 14.27 5.10 -25.30
C PHE A 388 14.47 6.61 -25.12
N THR A 389 14.59 7.09 -23.87
CA THR A 389 14.86 8.50 -23.54
C THR A 389 16.24 8.96 -24.03
N ALA A 390 17.27 8.11 -23.96
CA ALA A 390 18.58 8.41 -24.52
C ALA A 390 18.54 8.49 -26.06
N ALA A 391 17.79 7.61 -26.72
CA ALA A 391 17.61 7.62 -28.17
C ALA A 391 16.79 8.84 -28.64
N ALA A 392 15.71 9.19 -27.95
CA ALA A 392 14.91 10.38 -28.23
C ALA A 392 15.71 11.68 -28.03
N SER A 393 16.50 11.75 -26.96
CA SER A 393 17.41 12.88 -26.70
C SER A 393 18.49 12.99 -27.78
N ALA A 394 19.09 11.87 -28.20
CA ALA A 394 20.09 11.83 -29.27
C ALA A 394 19.51 12.17 -30.65
N ALA A 395 18.27 11.77 -30.93
CA ALA A 395 17.56 12.12 -32.17
C ALA A 395 17.24 13.63 -32.23
N SER A 396 16.91 14.25 -31.09
CA SER A 396 16.64 15.68 -30.99
C SER A 396 17.90 16.57 -31.05
N SER A 397 19.07 16.04 -30.67
CA SER A 397 20.30 16.83 -30.57
C SER A 397 21.11 16.93 -31.85
N GLY A 398 20.77 16.17 -32.90
CA GLY A 398 21.45 16.22 -34.22
C GLY A 398 22.96 15.97 -34.20
N SER A 399 23.51 15.51 -33.07
CA SER A 399 24.95 15.41 -32.84
C SER A 399 25.45 14.00 -33.17
N SER A 400 26.06 13.84 -34.34
CA SER A 400 26.88 12.67 -34.66
C SER A 400 28.07 12.62 -33.69
N LEU A 401 28.01 11.74 -32.69
CA LEU A 401 29.09 11.50 -31.74
C LEU A 401 29.83 10.21 -32.15
N GLU A 402 30.79 10.37 -33.05
CA GLU A 402 31.86 9.38 -33.27
C GLU A 402 32.75 9.33 -32.01
N GLY A 403 32.70 8.23 -31.23
CA GLY A 403 33.74 7.98 -30.22
C GLY A 403 33.37 7.28 -28.91
N ALA A 404 32.17 6.71 -28.73
CA ALA A 404 31.87 5.92 -27.52
C ALA A 404 32.38 4.45 -27.65
N PRO A 405 32.94 3.85 -26.58
CA PRO A 405 33.52 2.51 -26.63
C PRO A 405 32.45 1.42 -26.83
N ALA A 406 32.77 0.46 -27.69
CA ALA A 406 31.89 -0.65 -28.10
C ALA A 406 31.44 -1.52 -26.91
N MET A 407 30.22 -1.29 -26.42
CA MET A 407 29.41 -2.35 -25.83
C MET A 407 28.85 -3.22 -26.96
N MET A 408 28.89 -4.53 -26.76
CA MET A 408 28.49 -5.58 -27.69
C MET A 408 27.17 -5.28 -28.42
N PRO A 409 27.05 -5.65 -29.71
CA PRO A 409 25.83 -5.42 -30.48
C PRO A 409 24.76 -6.40 -29.99
N PHE A 410 23.87 -5.92 -29.11
CA PHE A 410 22.52 -6.46 -29.11
C PHE A 410 21.91 -6.06 -30.45
N SER A 411 21.35 -7.03 -31.17
CA SER A 411 20.54 -6.77 -32.36
C SER A 411 19.33 -5.94 -31.93
N VAL A 412 19.50 -4.62 -31.96
CA VAL A 412 18.42 -3.66 -32.07
C VAL A 412 17.66 -4.11 -33.32
N ARG A 413 16.48 -4.69 -33.13
CA ARG A 413 15.51 -4.77 -34.21
C ARG A 413 15.30 -3.33 -34.66
N ASP A 414 15.68 -3.05 -35.91
CA ASP A 414 15.60 -1.77 -36.60
C ASP A 414 14.58 -0.79 -35.98
N GLU A 415 15.04 0.12 -35.13
CA GLU A 415 14.24 1.22 -34.61
C GLU A 415 14.17 2.31 -35.69
N GLN A 416 13.11 2.26 -36.49
CA GLN A 416 12.72 3.40 -37.31
C GLN A 416 12.23 4.56 -36.41
N PRO A 417 12.61 5.81 -36.72
CA PRO A 417 12.06 6.99 -36.05
C PRO A 417 10.56 7.03 -36.32
N TRP A 418 9.74 6.90 -35.26
CA TRP A 418 8.27 7.08 -35.20
C TRP A 418 7.66 7.38 -36.57
N ASP A 419 7.55 6.33 -37.39
CA ASP A 419 6.88 6.45 -38.66
C ASP A 419 5.43 6.75 -38.31
N THR A 420 4.97 7.95 -38.64
CA THR A 420 3.63 8.49 -38.29
C THR A 420 2.45 7.66 -38.81
N GLY A 421 2.72 6.50 -39.42
CA GLY A 421 1.76 5.46 -39.74
C GLY A 421 1.25 4.73 -38.50
N SER A 422 0.19 5.26 -37.88
CA SER A 422 -0.80 4.50 -37.12
C SER A 422 -0.27 3.57 -36.01
N GLN A 423 0.85 3.90 -35.38
CA GLN A 423 1.35 3.12 -34.27
C GLN A 423 0.45 3.34 -33.05
N ARG A 424 -0.34 2.31 -32.73
CA ARG A 424 -1.22 2.33 -31.58
C ARG A 424 -0.41 2.21 -30.29
N ILE A 425 -0.91 2.84 -29.23
CA ILE A 425 -0.24 2.88 -27.92
C ILE A 425 -0.74 1.71 -27.07
N ASP A 426 0.20 0.89 -26.61
CA ASP A 426 -0.10 -0.24 -25.73
C ASP A 426 -0.27 0.23 -24.27
N LEU A 427 -1.42 -0.07 -23.68
CA LEU A 427 -1.77 0.26 -22.30
C LEU A 427 -1.46 -0.87 -21.31
N SER A 428 -0.82 -1.97 -21.74
CA SER A 428 -0.53 -3.12 -20.86
C SER A 428 0.24 -2.72 -19.59
N ASP A 429 1.28 -1.89 -19.71
CA ASP A 429 2.05 -1.42 -18.55
C ASP A 429 1.29 -0.35 -17.72
N VAL A 430 0.43 0.46 -18.35
CA VAL A 430 -0.45 1.39 -17.64
C VAL A 430 -1.38 0.61 -16.71
N ILE A 431 -2.05 -0.42 -17.25
CA ILE A 431 -2.95 -1.29 -16.50
C ILE A 431 -2.18 -2.02 -15.40
N LYS A 432 -1.00 -2.57 -15.70
CA LYS A 432 -0.15 -3.25 -14.73
C LYS A 432 0.10 -2.39 -13.50
N TYR A 433 0.75 -1.25 -13.67
CA TYR A 433 1.15 -0.44 -12.52
C TYR A 433 -0.05 0.22 -11.82
N SER A 434 -1.11 0.61 -12.55
CA SER A 434 -2.32 1.16 -11.91
C SER A 434 -3.09 0.11 -11.12
N ALA A 435 -3.20 -1.13 -11.61
CA ALA A 435 -3.80 -2.24 -10.86
C ALA A 435 -3.01 -2.55 -9.59
N HIS A 436 -1.68 -2.51 -9.64
CA HIS A 436 -0.84 -2.67 -8.46
C HIS A 436 -1.07 -1.56 -7.42
N VAL A 437 -0.99 -0.30 -7.85
CA VAL A 437 -1.20 0.85 -6.96
C VAL A 437 -2.61 0.82 -6.37
N PHE A 438 -3.62 0.46 -7.18
CA PHE A 438 -4.99 0.32 -6.73
C PHE A 438 -5.15 -0.80 -5.70
N LEU A 439 -4.55 -1.96 -5.92
CA LEU A 439 -4.55 -3.05 -4.93
C LEU A 439 -3.98 -2.57 -3.60
N HIS A 440 -2.83 -1.90 -3.61
CA HIS A 440 -2.16 -1.48 -2.38
C HIS A 440 -2.94 -0.39 -1.65
N ILE A 441 -3.29 0.69 -2.34
CA ILE A 441 -3.94 1.85 -1.71
C ILE A 441 -5.40 1.58 -1.38
N VAL A 442 -6.15 0.95 -2.28
CA VAL A 442 -7.62 0.85 -2.18
C VAL A 442 -8.05 -0.45 -1.54
N VAL A 443 -7.58 -1.58 -2.06
CA VAL A 443 -8.00 -2.92 -1.60
C VAL A 443 -7.34 -3.24 -0.26
N ARG A 444 -6.02 -3.07 -0.17
CA ARG A 444 -5.24 -3.35 1.06
C ARG A 444 -5.15 -2.17 2.02
N ARG A 445 -5.64 -0.99 1.66
CA ARG A 445 -5.58 0.22 2.51
C ARG A 445 -4.18 0.50 3.04
N HIS A 446 -3.15 0.20 2.24
CA HIS A 446 -1.80 0.61 2.58
C HIS A 446 -1.73 2.14 2.57
N PRO A 447 -0.95 2.73 3.49
CA PRO A 447 -0.83 4.17 3.56
C PRO A 447 -0.43 4.77 2.21
N ALA A 448 -1.22 5.69 1.69
CA ALA A 448 -0.95 6.31 0.38
C ALA A 448 0.44 6.97 0.30
N GLY A 449 1.01 7.40 1.44
CA GLY A 449 2.36 7.95 1.55
C GLY A 449 3.45 6.94 1.93
N ALA A 450 3.15 5.64 1.94
CA ALA A 450 4.16 4.61 2.17
C ALA A 450 5.22 4.67 1.06
N GLY A 451 6.50 4.58 1.44
CA GLY A 451 7.60 4.63 0.48
C GLY A 451 7.53 3.53 -0.59
N THR A 452 6.82 2.43 -0.29
CA THR A 452 6.60 1.30 -1.19
C THR A 452 5.86 1.68 -2.47
N HIS A 453 4.98 2.68 -2.43
CA HIS A 453 4.20 3.09 -3.60
C HIS A 453 4.99 3.99 -4.54
N ARG A 454 6.10 4.58 -4.09
CA ARG A 454 6.84 5.58 -4.86
C ARG A 454 7.29 5.01 -6.21
N LEU A 455 7.97 3.87 -6.19
CA LEU A 455 8.47 3.25 -7.41
C LEU A 455 7.33 2.85 -8.36
N LEU A 456 6.23 2.32 -7.81
CA LEU A 456 5.05 1.96 -8.59
C LEU A 456 4.43 3.19 -9.26
N CYS A 457 4.29 4.31 -8.54
CA CYS A 457 3.75 5.55 -9.10
C CYS A 457 4.69 6.15 -10.17
N GLU A 458 6.01 6.08 -9.97
CA GLU A 458 7.00 6.53 -10.98
C GLU A 458 6.89 5.68 -12.26
N ARG A 459 6.74 4.36 -12.13
CA ARG A 459 6.52 3.44 -13.25
C ARG A 459 5.19 3.68 -13.94
N LEU A 460 4.13 3.89 -13.16
CA LEU A 460 2.80 4.21 -13.68
C LEU A 460 2.82 5.49 -14.51
N TRP A 461 3.43 6.56 -13.97
CA TRP A 461 3.57 7.82 -14.70
C TRP A 461 4.35 7.64 -16.00
N THR A 462 5.47 6.92 -15.94
CA THR A 462 6.30 6.61 -17.11
C THR A 462 5.50 5.83 -18.17
N ALA A 463 4.68 4.86 -17.76
CA ALA A 463 3.82 4.09 -18.67
C ALA A 463 2.69 4.93 -19.27
N LEU A 464 2.19 5.95 -18.54
CA LEU A 464 1.13 6.84 -18.99
C LEU A 464 1.61 7.89 -20.00
N GLU A 465 2.89 8.25 -19.99
CA GLU A 465 3.44 9.36 -20.78
C GLU A 465 3.07 9.29 -22.28
N PRO A 466 3.24 8.16 -22.99
CA PRO A 466 2.85 8.07 -24.40
C PRO A 466 1.35 8.28 -24.62
N ALA A 467 0.52 7.71 -23.74
CA ALA A 467 -0.93 7.82 -23.84
C ALA A 467 -1.40 9.26 -23.60
N VAL A 468 -0.86 9.90 -22.56
CA VAL A 468 -1.12 11.31 -22.23
C VAL A 468 -0.68 12.23 -23.36
N TRP A 469 0.51 12.01 -23.93
CA TRP A 469 1.00 12.78 -25.07
C TRP A 469 0.11 12.64 -26.31
N ALA A 470 -0.35 11.43 -26.62
CA ALA A 470 -1.26 11.21 -27.74
C ALA A 470 -2.61 11.90 -27.56
N LEU A 471 -3.12 11.96 -26.33
CA LEU A 471 -4.33 12.74 -26.04
C LEU A 471 -4.11 14.24 -26.31
N TYR A 472 -2.97 14.79 -25.87
CA TYR A 472 -2.65 16.21 -26.07
C TYR A 472 -2.42 16.61 -27.52
N THR A 473 -1.88 15.70 -28.33
CA THR A 473 -1.55 15.96 -29.74
C THR A 473 -2.67 15.60 -30.70
N ALA A 474 -3.68 14.86 -30.23
CA ALA A 474 -4.86 14.58 -31.03
C ALA A 474 -5.54 15.91 -31.44
N PRO A 475 -5.82 16.13 -32.73
CA PRO A 475 -6.51 17.33 -33.16
C PRO A 475 -7.85 17.42 -32.42
N PRO A 476 -8.26 18.61 -31.94
CA PRO A 476 -9.54 18.77 -31.27
C PRO A 476 -10.64 18.22 -32.20
N PRO A 477 -11.62 17.49 -31.67
CA PRO A 477 -12.68 16.91 -32.49
C PRO A 477 -13.34 18.03 -33.28
N THR A 478 -13.10 18.07 -34.59
CA THR A 478 -13.70 19.07 -35.46
C THR A 478 -15.21 18.89 -35.38
N SER A 479 -15.95 19.97 -35.10
CA SER A 479 -17.40 19.98 -34.85
C SER A 479 -18.29 19.44 -35.98
N ARG A 480 -17.70 18.91 -37.06
CA ARG A 480 -18.35 18.47 -38.29
C ARG A 480 -18.82 17.01 -38.31
N ASP A 481 -18.42 16.18 -37.35
CA ASP A 481 -18.83 14.76 -37.32
C ASP A 481 -20.07 14.50 -36.46
N LEU A 482 -20.74 15.55 -35.97
CA LEU A 482 -22.10 15.38 -35.47
C LEU A 482 -23.00 15.05 -36.67
N PRO A 483 -23.70 13.90 -36.66
CA PRO A 483 -24.63 13.58 -37.72
C PRO A 483 -25.69 14.68 -37.73
N MET A 484 -25.60 15.59 -38.69
CA MET A 484 -26.63 16.56 -39.00
C MET A 484 -27.90 15.75 -39.25
N GLY A 485 -28.80 15.75 -38.26
CA GLY A 485 -30.08 15.08 -38.32
C GLY A 485 -30.74 15.45 -39.63
N SER A 486 -30.86 14.48 -40.53
CA SER A 486 -31.64 14.60 -41.75
C SER A 486 -33.08 14.86 -41.32
N SER A 487 -33.50 16.12 -41.42
CA SER A 487 -34.89 16.52 -41.33
C SER A 487 -35.61 16.04 -42.59
N SER A 488 -36.05 14.79 -42.59
CA SER A 488 -36.93 14.24 -43.63
C SER A 488 -38.38 14.26 -43.16
N GLY A 489 -39.13 15.24 -43.66
CA GLY A 489 -40.47 15.09 -44.22
C GLY A 489 -41.59 14.51 -43.35
N GLN A 490 -42.50 15.38 -42.93
CA GLN A 490 -43.89 15.05 -42.66
C GLN A 490 -44.61 14.56 -43.94
N THR A 491 -45.21 13.37 -43.88
CA THR A 491 -46.52 12.99 -44.45
C THR A 491 -46.99 11.78 -43.62
N GLY A 492 -48.05 11.83 -42.82
CA GLY A 492 -49.45 11.90 -43.26
C GLY A 492 -49.94 10.50 -43.65
N LEU A 493 -50.74 9.85 -42.77
CA LEU A 493 -51.94 9.03 -43.09
C LEU A 493 -52.32 8.08 -41.94
N ASP A 494 -53.54 8.33 -41.44
CA ASP A 494 -54.66 7.44 -41.15
C ASP A 494 -54.63 6.30 -40.11
N ALA A 495 -55.76 6.28 -39.40
CA ALA A 495 -56.22 5.36 -38.39
C ALA A 495 -56.55 3.96 -38.94
N VAL A 496 -56.25 2.93 -38.13
CA VAL A 496 -56.95 1.64 -38.16
C VAL A 496 -57.08 1.10 -36.73
N ASP A 497 -58.27 0.58 -36.45
CA ASP A 497 -58.78 -0.02 -35.21
C ASP A 497 -57.95 -1.19 -34.65
N PRO A 498 -58.10 -1.52 -33.35
CA PRO A 498 -57.43 -2.63 -32.69
C PRO A 498 -58.39 -3.81 -32.42
N GLU A 499 -58.24 -4.94 -33.11
CA GLU A 499 -58.74 -6.22 -32.61
C GLU A 499 -57.95 -7.42 -33.15
N LEU A 500 -57.86 -8.45 -32.31
CA LEU A 500 -57.38 -9.83 -32.53
C LEU A 500 -55.87 -10.09 -32.45
N PHE A 501 -55.41 -10.59 -31.29
CA PHE A 501 -55.19 -12.04 -31.09
C PHE A 501 -54.84 -12.35 -29.62
N LEU A 502 -55.69 -13.18 -28.99
CA LEU A 502 -55.44 -13.88 -27.74
C LEU A 502 -55.00 -15.31 -28.05
N ALA A 503 -53.95 -15.79 -27.37
CA ALA A 503 -53.56 -17.18 -27.05
C ALA A 503 -52.03 -17.20 -26.87
N GLU A 504 -51.35 -17.78 -25.88
CA GLU A 504 -51.64 -18.57 -24.69
C GLU A 504 -50.36 -18.48 -23.85
N LEU A 505 -50.44 -18.14 -22.55
CA LEU A 505 -49.36 -18.44 -21.59
C LEU A 505 -49.97 -18.77 -20.22
N PRO A 506 -49.46 -19.79 -19.52
CA PRO A 506 -49.95 -20.17 -18.20
C PRO A 506 -49.42 -19.24 -17.11
N SER A 507 -50.35 -18.86 -16.25
CA SER A 507 -50.19 -18.16 -14.98
C SER A 507 -49.28 -18.90 -13.98
N PHE A 508 -48.44 -18.18 -13.24
CA PHE A 508 -48.33 -18.34 -11.77
C PHE A 508 -47.66 -17.16 -11.03
N SER A 509 -48.38 -16.72 -9.99
CA SER A 509 -47.98 -16.07 -8.73
C SER A 509 -47.26 -14.71 -8.66
N PHE A 510 -48.07 -13.73 -8.26
CA PHE A 510 -47.79 -12.52 -7.48
C PHE A 510 -46.67 -12.64 -6.44
N VAL A 511 -45.71 -11.71 -6.49
CA VAL A 511 -45.05 -11.12 -5.32
C VAL A 511 -45.01 -9.61 -5.54
N SER A 512 -45.40 -8.86 -4.51
CA SER A 512 -45.61 -7.41 -4.53
C SER A 512 -44.32 -6.61 -4.72
N GLU A 513 -44.26 -5.78 -5.76
CA GLU A 513 -43.28 -4.69 -5.92
C GLU A 513 -43.81 -3.38 -5.29
N PRO A 514 -42.94 -2.56 -4.65
CA PRO A 514 -43.24 -1.17 -4.32
C PRO A 514 -42.95 -0.24 -5.51
N PRO A 515 -43.46 1.00 -5.54
CA PRO A 515 -43.68 1.74 -6.77
C PRO A 515 -42.38 2.21 -7.42
N SER A 516 -42.24 1.87 -8.70
CA SER A 516 -41.24 2.37 -9.63
C SER A 516 -41.24 3.90 -9.66
N GLN A 517 -40.14 4.52 -9.20
CA GLN A 517 -39.80 5.89 -9.55
C GLN A 517 -39.56 5.94 -11.06
N THR A 518 -40.34 6.76 -11.73
CA THR A 518 -40.18 7.15 -13.13
C THR A 518 -38.81 7.82 -13.30
N GLN A 519 -37.83 7.07 -13.78
CA GLN A 519 -36.58 7.64 -14.26
C GLN A 519 -36.90 8.49 -15.49
N GLY A 520 -36.91 9.81 -15.30
CA GLY A 520 -36.82 10.75 -16.40
C GLY A 520 -35.52 10.50 -17.15
N SER A 521 -35.64 10.04 -18.40
CA SER A 521 -34.51 9.88 -19.31
C SER A 521 -33.94 11.27 -19.62
N ILE A 522 -32.94 11.68 -18.85
CA ILE A 522 -32.10 12.82 -19.17
C ILE A 522 -31.19 12.36 -20.31
N THR A 523 -31.51 12.74 -21.54
CA THR A 523 -30.59 12.65 -22.67
C THR A 523 -29.46 13.65 -22.46
N LEU A 524 -28.48 13.27 -21.63
CA LEU A 524 -27.20 13.94 -21.50
C LEU A 524 -26.44 13.78 -22.82
N GLY A 525 -26.52 14.80 -23.67
CA GLY A 525 -25.68 14.96 -24.86
C GLY A 525 -24.24 15.32 -24.48
N THR A 526 -23.58 14.45 -23.72
CA THR A 526 -22.22 14.66 -23.22
C THR A 526 -21.36 13.46 -23.63
N SER A 527 -20.25 13.75 -24.31
CA SER A 527 -19.27 12.78 -24.78
C SER A 527 -18.63 12.02 -23.62
N SER A 528 -19.30 10.96 -23.14
CA SER A 528 -18.67 9.90 -22.37
C SER A 528 -17.41 9.41 -23.11
N PRO A 529 -16.34 8.99 -22.41
CA PRO A 529 -15.22 8.31 -23.05
C PRO A 529 -15.74 7.26 -24.00
N ARG A 530 -15.17 7.27 -25.20
CA ARG A 530 -15.70 6.60 -26.37
C ARG A 530 -15.51 5.10 -26.26
N ASN A 531 -14.57 4.64 -25.42
CA ASN A 531 -14.24 3.24 -25.22
C ASN A 531 -13.57 2.96 -23.86
N ILE A 532 -13.36 1.67 -23.55
CA ILE A 532 -12.77 1.21 -22.28
C ILE A 532 -11.31 1.63 -22.08
N HIS A 533 -10.54 1.83 -23.17
CA HIS A 533 -9.13 2.21 -23.06
C HIS A 533 -8.96 3.65 -22.58
N GLU A 534 -9.81 4.56 -23.07
CA GLU A 534 -9.89 5.93 -22.56
C GLU A 534 -10.28 5.95 -21.06
N ALA A 535 -11.27 5.12 -20.68
CA ALA A 535 -11.64 4.97 -19.28
C ALA A 535 -10.48 4.43 -18.43
N VAL A 536 -9.66 3.51 -18.95
CA VAL A 536 -8.45 2.99 -18.28
C VAL A 536 -7.42 4.10 -18.06
N VAL A 537 -7.20 5.00 -19.03
CA VAL A 537 -6.27 6.13 -18.85
C VAL A 537 -6.74 7.07 -17.74
N LEU A 538 -8.02 7.46 -17.73
CA LEU A 538 -8.58 8.27 -16.65
C LEU A 538 -8.51 7.56 -15.29
N TRP A 539 -8.82 6.27 -15.27
CA TRP A 539 -8.74 5.46 -14.06
C TRP A 539 -7.31 5.40 -13.53
N ALA A 540 -6.32 5.15 -14.38
CA ALA A 540 -4.92 5.15 -14.00
C ALA A 540 -4.43 6.50 -13.45
N LEU A 541 -4.87 7.61 -14.07
CA LEU A 541 -4.59 8.97 -13.57
C LEU A 541 -5.24 9.23 -12.19
N PHE A 542 -6.48 8.79 -12.00
CA PHE A 542 -7.16 8.84 -10.71
C PHE A 542 -6.43 8.03 -9.64
N VAL A 543 -6.02 6.79 -9.96
CA VAL A 543 -5.26 5.94 -9.05
C VAL A 543 -3.93 6.57 -8.66
N GLY A 544 -3.20 7.13 -9.62
CA GLY A 544 -1.97 7.88 -9.33
C GLY A 544 -2.20 9.10 -8.44
N SER A 545 -3.32 9.81 -8.64
CA SER A 545 -3.75 10.96 -7.82
C SER A 545 -4.08 10.59 -6.36
N CYS A 546 -4.38 9.32 -6.11
CA CYS A 546 -4.61 8.79 -4.77
C CYS A 546 -3.31 8.59 -3.97
N SER A 547 -2.16 8.48 -4.64
CA SER A 547 -0.85 8.33 -3.98
C SER A 547 -0.45 9.62 -3.26
N ARG A 548 0.29 9.52 -2.15
CA ARG A 548 0.85 10.68 -1.40
C ARG A 548 2.37 10.60 -1.33
N CYS A 549 2.98 10.09 -2.39
CA CYS A 549 4.41 9.88 -2.50
C CYS A 549 5.14 11.23 -2.61
N ARG A 550 5.80 11.66 -1.54
CA ARG A 550 6.66 12.84 -1.59
C ARG A 550 7.88 12.53 -2.48
N LYS A 551 8.26 13.50 -3.32
CA LYS A 551 9.44 13.56 -4.24
C LYS A 551 9.20 13.15 -5.71
N VAL A 552 9.40 14.11 -6.62
CA VAL A 552 9.67 13.86 -8.05
C VAL A 552 11.15 13.47 -8.27
N PRO A 553 11.47 12.49 -9.13
CA PRO A 553 12.85 12.17 -9.47
C PRO A 553 13.57 13.33 -10.18
N ASP A 554 14.83 13.58 -9.81
CA ASP A 554 15.70 14.60 -10.45
C ASP A 554 15.84 14.41 -11.98
N MET A 555 15.60 13.18 -12.46
CA MET A 555 15.66 12.78 -13.87
C MET A 555 14.73 13.59 -14.79
N TRP A 556 13.64 14.16 -14.25
CA TRP A 556 12.60 14.84 -15.05
C TRP A 556 12.84 16.32 -15.28
N ARG A 557 13.84 16.93 -14.62
CA ARG A 557 14.20 18.33 -14.86
C ARG A 557 14.74 18.60 -16.27
N HIS A 558 14.98 17.55 -17.06
CA HIS A 558 15.67 17.62 -18.33
C HIS A 558 14.82 17.23 -19.55
N VAL A 559 13.54 16.88 -19.39
CA VAL A 559 12.67 16.59 -20.55
C VAL A 559 12.25 17.91 -21.21
N PRO A 560 12.70 18.20 -22.45
CA PRO A 560 12.33 19.43 -23.16
C PRO A 560 10.82 19.43 -23.44
N GLY A 561 10.14 20.54 -23.19
CA GLY A 561 8.68 20.67 -23.38
C GLY A 561 7.84 20.23 -22.18
N ALA A 562 8.36 19.37 -21.29
CA ALA A 562 7.70 19.08 -20.02
C ALA A 562 7.56 20.37 -19.20
N ALA A 563 8.64 21.14 -19.08
CA ALA A 563 8.60 22.46 -18.46
C ALA A 563 7.66 23.45 -19.16
N GLU A 564 7.35 23.30 -20.45
CA GLU A 564 6.43 24.19 -21.18
C GLU A 564 4.96 23.76 -21.01
N VAL A 565 4.67 22.46 -21.00
CA VAL A 565 3.35 21.93 -20.62
C VAL A 565 3.07 22.22 -19.14
N PHE A 566 4.07 22.03 -18.28
CA PHE A 566 4.00 22.37 -16.85
C PHE A 566 3.92 23.88 -16.62
N SER A 567 4.72 24.69 -17.32
CA SER A 567 4.67 26.15 -17.23
C SER A 567 3.36 26.68 -17.83
N ALA A 568 2.82 26.13 -18.91
CA ALA A 568 1.52 26.53 -19.45
C ALA A 568 0.36 26.16 -18.49
N ALA A 569 0.43 25.01 -17.82
CA ALA A 569 -0.54 24.61 -16.80
C ALA A 569 -0.41 25.41 -15.49
N HIS A 570 0.80 25.84 -15.12
CA HIS A 570 1.09 26.59 -13.88
C HIS A 570 1.17 28.13 -14.07
N ALA A 571 1.20 28.64 -15.29
CA ALA A 571 1.28 30.07 -15.59
C ALA A 571 -0.05 30.81 -15.41
N ARG A 572 -1.13 30.13 -15.00
CA ARG A 572 -2.31 30.82 -14.47
C ARG A 572 -2.02 31.25 -13.03
N PRO A 573 -2.01 32.57 -12.73
CA PRO A 573 -1.81 33.03 -11.37
C PRO A 573 -3.02 32.62 -10.53
N VAL A 574 -2.87 31.54 -9.77
CA VAL A 574 -3.76 31.27 -8.65
C VAL A 574 -3.42 32.34 -7.62
N GLY A 575 -4.23 33.42 -7.62
CA GLY A 575 -4.11 34.54 -6.70
C GLY A 575 -4.38 34.08 -5.27
N GLY A 576 -3.36 33.56 -4.61
CA GLY A 576 -3.36 33.22 -3.19
C GLY A 576 -2.03 33.66 -2.58
N ASN A 577 -2.08 34.68 -1.74
CA ASN A 577 -0.96 35.14 -0.91
C ASN A 577 -0.52 34.01 0.04
N GLY A 578 0.40 33.15 -0.41
CA GLY A 578 1.14 32.19 0.41
C GLY A 578 2.62 32.34 0.09
N GLY A 579 3.44 32.58 1.12
CA GLY A 579 4.81 33.08 1.00
C GLY A 579 5.76 32.28 0.11
N LEU A 580 6.80 32.97 -0.34
CA LEU A 580 7.90 32.48 -1.18
C LEU A 580 8.36 31.07 -0.78
N ALA A 581 8.02 30.09 -1.62
CA ALA A 581 8.50 28.72 -1.52
C ALA A 581 9.97 28.64 -1.95
N THR A 582 10.83 28.22 -1.04
CA THR A 582 12.19 27.78 -1.34
C THR A 582 12.12 26.50 -2.18
N GLY A 583 12.52 26.58 -3.47
CA GLY A 583 12.89 25.43 -4.32
C GLY A 583 12.00 24.20 -4.21
N GLY A 584 10.70 24.36 -4.47
CA GLY A 584 9.66 23.36 -4.23
C GLY A 584 9.95 22.04 -4.94
N GLU A 585 10.17 21.00 -4.14
CA GLU A 585 10.19 19.62 -4.58
C GLU A 585 8.80 19.31 -5.18
N GLU A 586 8.73 19.19 -6.51
CA GLU A 586 7.48 18.84 -7.18
C GLU A 586 6.99 17.49 -6.64
N ASP A 587 5.68 17.40 -6.41
CA ASP A 587 5.02 16.22 -5.87
C ASP A 587 4.44 15.41 -7.05
N LEU A 588 4.83 14.14 -7.17
CA LEU A 588 4.38 13.24 -8.24
C LEU A 588 2.85 13.16 -8.29
N ARG A 589 2.19 13.24 -7.13
CA ARG A 589 0.74 13.32 -7.03
C ARG A 589 0.16 14.51 -7.79
N SER A 590 0.81 15.66 -7.71
CA SER A 590 0.35 16.89 -8.39
C SER A 590 0.37 16.70 -9.90
N MET A 591 1.34 15.96 -10.44
CA MET A 591 1.39 15.63 -11.87
C MET A 591 0.16 14.81 -12.30
N PHE A 592 -0.21 13.79 -11.52
CA PHE A 592 -1.41 13.00 -11.77
C PHE A 592 -2.69 13.86 -11.72
N VAL A 593 -2.85 14.69 -10.69
CA VAL A 593 -4.05 15.54 -10.51
C VAL A 593 -4.18 16.56 -11.63
N VAL A 594 -3.08 17.23 -12.00
CA VAL A 594 -3.08 18.22 -13.10
C VAL A 594 -3.41 17.56 -14.42
N THR A 595 -2.81 16.41 -14.74
CA THR A 595 -3.13 15.69 -15.98
C THR A 595 -4.55 15.14 -15.98
N LEU A 596 -5.03 14.60 -14.85
CA LEU A 596 -6.40 14.15 -14.71
C LEU A 596 -7.38 15.29 -15.01
N LYS A 597 -7.13 16.49 -14.45
CA LYS A 597 -7.90 17.70 -14.74
C LYS A 597 -7.91 18.01 -16.23
N THR A 598 -6.75 18.10 -16.86
CA THR A 598 -6.68 18.51 -18.26
C THR A 598 -7.37 17.51 -19.17
N VAL A 599 -7.23 16.20 -18.93
CA VAL A 599 -7.95 15.17 -19.69
C VAL A 599 -9.47 15.27 -19.47
N CYS A 600 -9.92 15.53 -18.24
CA CYS A 600 -11.35 15.75 -17.97
C CYS A 600 -11.89 16.97 -18.73
N GLU A 601 -11.17 18.10 -18.74
CA GLU A 601 -11.54 19.30 -19.49
C GLU A 601 -11.58 19.04 -21.00
N MET A 602 -10.58 18.34 -21.54
CA MET A 602 -10.52 17.96 -22.96
C MET A 602 -11.68 17.06 -23.39
N TRP A 603 -12.15 16.17 -22.51
CA TRP A 603 -13.26 15.25 -22.81
C TRP A 603 -14.64 15.81 -22.42
N GLY A 604 -14.69 17.03 -21.89
CA GLY A 604 -15.95 17.66 -21.47
C GLY A 604 -16.58 17.02 -20.24
N LEU A 605 -15.77 16.38 -19.38
CA LEU A 605 -16.22 15.85 -18.09
C LEU A 605 -16.32 17.01 -17.09
N THR A 606 -17.42 17.77 -17.17
CA THR A 606 -17.64 18.99 -16.39
C THR A 606 -18.18 18.75 -14.97
N SER A 607 -18.53 17.51 -14.64
CA SER A 607 -19.07 17.15 -13.32
C SER A 607 -18.37 15.94 -12.71
N MET A 608 -18.30 15.94 -11.38
CA MET A 608 -17.75 14.83 -10.60
C MET A 608 -18.52 13.52 -10.87
N GLU A 609 -19.83 13.60 -11.10
CA GLU A 609 -20.65 12.43 -11.42
C GLU A 609 -20.28 11.84 -12.78
N ALA A 610 -20.05 12.68 -13.80
CA ALA A 610 -19.59 12.21 -15.10
C ALA A 610 -18.25 11.47 -14.98
N LEU A 611 -17.28 12.03 -14.25
CA LEU A 611 -16.01 11.35 -14.00
C LEU A 611 -16.21 10.05 -13.20
N ARG A 612 -17.06 10.04 -12.18
CA ARG A 612 -17.39 8.85 -11.38
C ARG A 612 -17.93 7.71 -12.24
N ILE A 613 -18.88 8.00 -13.14
CA ILE A 613 -19.46 7.01 -14.06
C ILE A 613 -18.36 6.36 -14.91
N VAL A 614 -17.42 7.16 -15.42
CA VAL A 614 -16.29 6.67 -16.21
C VAL A 614 -15.37 5.78 -15.39
N LEU A 615 -14.99 6.21 -14.18
CA LEU A 615 -14.09 5.44 -13.31
C LEU A 615 -14.73 4.08 -12.93
N ARG A 616 -16.06 4.07 -12.70
CA ARG A 616 -16.85 2.86 -12.41
C ARG A 616 -16.87 1.83 -13.55
N GLU A 617 -16.65 2.25 -14.80
CA GLU A 617 -16.56 1.30 -15.91
C GLU A 617 -15.35 0.37 -15.81
N VAL A 618 -14.25 0.86 -15.24
CA VAL A 618 -13.02 0.09 -15.00
C VAL A 618 -13.11 -0.64 -13.67
N MET A 619 -12.98 0.09 -12.55
CA MET A 619 -13.01 -0.44 -11.18
C MET A 619 -13.37 0.64 -10.16
N TRP A 620 -14.18 0.26 -9.16
CA TRP A 620 -14.67 1.18 -8.14
C TRP A 620 -15.01 0.46 -6.83
N VAL A 621 -14.38 0.86 -5.73
CA VAL A 621 -14.74 0.39 -4.38
C VAL A 621 -15.69 1.42 -3.76
N ASP A 622 -16.92 0.99 -3.47
CA ASP A 622 -17.95 1.87 -2.92
C ASP A 622 -17.55 2.40 -1.54
N GLY A 623 -17.99 3.62 -1.22
CA GLY A 623 -17.52 4.38 -0.06
C GLY A 623 -16.12 4.97 -0.26
N TRP A 624 -15.08 4.15 -0.46
CA TRP A 624 -13.71 4.67 -0.51
C TRP A 624 -13.43 5.56 -1.72
N CYS A 625 -13.78 5.09 -2.91
CA CYS A 625 -13.53 5.86 -4.12
C CYS A 625 -14.36 7.16 -4.11
N GLU A 626 -15.54 7.17 -3.46
CA GLU A 626 -16.36 8.38 -3.28
C GLU A 626 -15.68 9.38 -2.35
N GLU A 627 -15.20 8.91 -1.18
CA GLU A 627 -14.47 9.71 -0.19
C GLU A 627 -13.19 10.34 -0.75
N VAL A 628 -12.50 9.65 -1.67
CA VAL A 628 -11.25 10.11 -2.25
C VAL A 628 -11.45 10.96 -3.51
N LEU A 629 -12.49 10.69 -4.29
CA LEU A 629 -12.79 11.46 -5.50
C LEU A 629 -13.15 12.91 -5.16
N GLU A 630 -13.92 13.17 -4.10
CA GLU A 630 -14.34 14.54 -3.77
C GLU A 630 -13.16 15.49 -3.47
N PRO A 631 -12.19 15.15 -2.60
CA PRO A 631 -10.99 15.97 -2.40
C PRO A 631 -10.17 16.18 -3.68
N ILE A 632 -9.99 15.13 -4.49
CA ILE A 632 -9.25 15.23 -5.76
C ILE A 632 -9.98 16.17 -6.72
N TRP A 633 -11.30 16.05 -6.84
CA TRP A 633 -12.12 16.93 -7.67
C TRP A 633 -12.02 18.39 -7.25
N LYS A 634 -12.06 18.66 -5.94
CA LYS A 634 -11.85 20.02 -5.39
C LYS A 634 -10.46 20.56 -5.74
N GLU A 635 -9.43 19.72 -5.65
CA GLU A 635 -8.05 20.10 -5.99
C GLU A 635 -7.85 20.36 -7.49
N MET A 636 -8.53 19.60 -8.36
CA MET A 636 -8.57 19.89 -9.79
C MET A 636 -9.16 21.29 -10.06
N GLY A 637 -9.99 21.84 -9.16
CA GLY A 637 -10.54 23.19 -9.29
C GLY A 637 -11.45 23.33 -10.50
N ILE A 638 -12.10 22.25 -10.93
CA ILE A 638 -13.14 22.28 -11.95
C ILE A 638 -14.39 22.87 -11.30
N ILE A 639 -14.63 24.15 -11.56
CA ILE A 639 -15.83 24.84 -11.09
C ILE A 639 -17.01 24.25 -11.85
N ALA A 640 -18.01 23.76 -11.12
CA ALA A 640 -19.29 23.37 -11.72
C ALA A 640 -19.88 24.61 -12.39
N ILE A 641 -19.97 24.60 -13.72
CA ILE A 641 -20.58 25.66 -14.53
C ILE A 641 -22.10 25.62 -14.36
#